data_AF-A0ABD6J6P7-F1
#
_entry.id   AF-A0ABD6J6P7-F1
#
_cell.length_a   1.000
_cell.length_b   1.000
_cell.length_c   1.000
_cell.angle_alpha   90.00
_cell.angle_beta   90.00
_cell.angle_gamma   90.00
#
_symmetry.space_group_name_H-M   'P 1'
#
loop_
_entity.id
_entity.type
_entity.pdbx_description
1 polymer ?
#
loop_
_entity_poly.entity_id
_entity_poly.type
_entity_poly.pdbx_seq_one_letter_code
_entity_poly.pdbx_strand_id
1 'polypeptide(L)'
;MTEKKKTISDNSLVKQAYIASGIALLSLGAGTAVNSNNVKADTLNTQNTNSTTVANTTKIDTSQSSVNNSESQNNNSQTNSNTLQLSKRNVQVNNATTNTQNVTTNTENNNTSLQGQTIQNDVSTNSSAAAHNATLDSGVVKNDNNISYDYNLTNAPASVTNFVNQVGSAATKVADEYGVYASVMMAQAGLESAWGQSSLSRNAHNLFGVKYKGTGNYVVMPTLEYYGGAYHTVNARFQKYDSYYDSLVGYAQLIKNNFYLSTKANSSTYQQAANNLRNGKWGSYATDPGYANKLINLINLYGFQNFDKVQSSGQEKYINGHWYLYKNNQKQTGFQYLSSGNKIAYYNQWGQMLYGQQQINGHWYYFDPLSGAMQTGLKYISDQKKNVYYNTQGQMVYGQQQINGHWYLFDRYSGAMLTGFQNLSNYGQNKIVYYNKSGQMSYGQQAINGHWYLFDRYSGAMLTGFQNLAPYGQDKIAYYNKYGQMLYNQQQINGHWYLFDKYSGAMLTGFQNLSGYGQNKTVYYDKNGQMLYGQQQVNGNWYLFDQYSGAMLTGFQNLSRYGQNKTVYYDRNGQMLYGQQQINGHWYLFDKYSGAMLTGFQNLSGYGQNKTVYYDKYGQMLYGQQQINGNWYLFDQYSGAMLTGFQNLSRYGQNKTVYYNKYGQMLYGQQQINRNWYLFDQYNGAMLTGFQNLTRYGQNKTVYYDKNGQMLYGQQAINGHWYLFNKYNGAMLTGFQNLADYGQDKVVYYDKNGQMLYGKQSINNHSYLFDTVSGALIDK
;
A
#
# COMPACT_ATOMS: atom_id res chain seq x y z
N MET A 1 -18.67 -5.45 -67.97
CA MET A 1 -18.64 -5.86 -66.55
C MET A 1 -17.18 -6.12 -66.18
N THR A 2 -16.70 -5.41 -65.15
CA THR A 2 -15.47 -5.66 -64.36
C THR A 2 -14.21 -6.16 -65.07
N GLU A 3 -13.20 -5.30 -65.22
CA GLU A 3 -11.92 -5.39 -64.50
C GLU A 3 -10.77 -4.56 -65.12
N LYS A 4 -10.01 -3.97 -64.19
CA LYS A 4 -8.53 -3.79 -64.16
C LYS A 4 -7.82 -2.58 -64.82
N LYS A 5 -7.02 -1.96 -63.92
CA LYS A 5 -5.75 -1.21 -64.08
C LYS A 5 -5.93 0.21 -64.67
N LYS A 6 -5.23 1.26 -64.22
CA LYS A 6 -3.88 1.40 -63.65
C LYS A 6 -3.75 2.87 -63.19
N THR A 7 -3.11 3.16 -62.05
CA THR A 7 -2.61 4.50 -61.68
C THR A 7 -1.28 4.26 -60.94
N ILE A 8 -0.15 4.48 -61.62
CA ILE A 8 0.70 5.70 -61.67
C ILE A 8 1.32 6.03 -60.30
N SER A 9 2.64 5.90 -60.29
CA SER A 9 3.62 6.25 -59.28
C SER A 9 3.80 7.76 -59.14
N ASP A 10 4.06 8.25 -57.93
CA ASP A 10 5.21 9.15 -57.75
C ASP A 10 5.73 9.22 -56.30
N ASN A 11 7.03 9.49 -56.22
CA ASN A 11 7.91 9.54 -55.05
C ASN A 11 7.57 10.65 -54.04
N SER A 12 7.82 10.39 -52.74
CA SER A 12 8.73 11.23 -51.96
C SER A 12 9.14 10.59 -50.63
N LEU A 13 10.47 10.51 -50.44
CA LEU A 13 11.18 10.17 -49.20
C LEU A 13 11.16 11.38 -48.25
N VAL A 14 10.74 11.19 -46.99
CA VAL A 14 11.19 12.05 -45.88
C VAL A 14 11.46 11.19 -44.65
N LYS A 15 12.72 11.26 -44.20
CA LYS A 15 13.27 10.76 -42.94
C LYS A 15 12.51 11.35 -41.74
N GLN A 16 12.23 10.55 -40.71
CA GLN A 16 12.05 11.06 -39.35
C GLN A 16 12.93 10.32 -38.36
N ALA A 17 13.75 11.13 -37.68
CA ALA A 17 14.71 10.77 -36.66
C ALA A 17 14.00 10.55 -35.32
N TYR A 18 14.44 9.52 -34.60
CA TYR A 18 14.11 9.32 -33.19
C TYR A 18 14.97 10.26 -32.33
N ILE A 19 14.33 11.15 -31.57
CA ILE A 19 14.96 11.89 -30.48
C ILE A 19 14.74 11.09 -29.21
N ALA A 20 15.81 10.47 -28.71
CA ALA A 20 15.88 9.91 -27.36
C ALA A 20 16.52 10.96 -26.44
N SER A 21 15.71 11.58 -25.58
CA SER A 21 16.19 12.42 -24.49
C SER A 21 16.50 11.54 -23.27
N GLY A 22 17.77 11.14 -23.16
CA GLY A 22 18.32 10.55 -21.94
C GLY A 22 18.61 11.64 -20.91
N ILE A 23 17.90 11.62 -19.78
CA ILE A 23 18.24 12.42 -18.60
C ILE A 23 19.28 11.62 -17.80
N ALA A 24 20.50 12.14 -17.77
CA ALA A 24 21.54 11.72 -16.83
C ALA A 24 21.25 12.32 -15.45
N LEU A 25 21.22 11.48 -14.41
CA LEU A 25 21.37 11.94 -13.03
C LEU A 25 22.76 11.57 -12.53
N LEU A 26 23.54 12.62 -12.29
CA LEU A 26 24.76 12.63 -11.49
C LEU A 26 24.39 12.50 -10.01
N SER A 27 25.05 11.60 -9.29
CA SER A 27 25.19 11.70 -7.83
C SER A 27 26.65 11.51 -7.46
N LEU A 28 27.26 12.58 -6.97
CA LEU A 28 28.59 12.62 -6.37
C LEU A 28 28.50 12.27 -4.87
N GLY A 29 29.35 11.34 -4.45
CA GLY A 29 30.32 11.55 -3.37
C GLY A 29 29.87 11.45 -1.90
N ALA A 30 30.26 10.34 -1.25
CA ALA A 30 31.02 10.25 0.02
C ALA A 30 31.08 8.75 0.37
N GLY A 31 32.22 8.05 0.51
CA GLY A 31 33.42 8.41 1.23
C GLY A 31 33.46 7.59 2.52
N THR A 32 34.12 6.42 2.50
CA THR A 32 34.97 5.88 3.59
C THR A 32 35.54 4.53 3.15
N ALA A 33 36.87 4.47 3.15
CA ALA A 33 37.68 3.30 2.86
C ALA A 33 38.00 2.55 4.17
N VAL A 34 38.06 1.21 4.11
CA VAL A 34 38.96 0.41 4.95
C VAL A 34 39.54 -0.75 4.13
N ASN A 35 40.87 -0.71 4.02
CA ASN A 35 41.89 -1.70 3.63
C ASN A 35 41.69 -3.09 4.30
N SER A 36 42.22 -4.25 3.89
CA SER A 36 43.21 -4.65 2.87
C SER A 36 43.37 -6.19 2.91
N ASN A 37 44.12 -6.73 1.93
CA ASN A 37 44.79 -8.05 1.85
C ASN A 37 43.95 -9.22 1.27
N ASN A 38 44.41 -10.04 0.32
CA ASN A 38 45.73 -10.18 -0.32
C ASN A 38 45.62 -11.07 -1.59
N VAL A 39 46.38 -10.69 -2.63
CA VAL A 39 47.24 -11.53 -3.50
C VAL A 39 46.62 -12.44 -4.59
N LYS A 40 46.85 -11.98 -5.84
CA LYS A 40 47.45 -12.62 -7.06
C LYS A 40 47.08 -14.09 -7.38
N ALA A 41 46.38 -14.35 -8.47
CA ALA A 41 46.82 -14.34 -9.89
C ALA A 41 47.66 -15.55 -10.29
N ASP A 42 47.10 -16.40 -11.16
CA ASP A 42 47.85 -16.94 -12.30
C ASP A 42 46.95 -17.27 -13.50
N THR A 43 47.04 -16.39 -14.50
CA THR A 43 47.22 -16.58 -15.96
C THR A 43 47.08 -17.99 -16.57
N LEU A 44 46.27 -18.15 -17.64
CA LEU A 44 46.62 -18.38 -19.08
C LEU A 44 45.97 -19.74 -19.49
N ASN A 45 45.47 -20.04 -20.69
CA ASN A 45 45.43 -19.40 -22.00
C ASN A 45 44.32 -20.04 -22.85
N THR A 46 43.95 -19.30 -23.88
CA THR A 46 43.06 -19.52 -25.03
C THR A 46 43.08 -20.85 -25.79
N GLN A 47 41.97 -21.08 -26.51
CA GLN A 47 41.79 -21.61 -27.90
C GLN A 47 40.84 -22.80 -28.00
N ASN A 48 40.04 -23.00 -29.04
CA ASN A 48 39.45 -22.21 -30.12
C ASN A 48 38.35 -23.13 -30.72
N THR A 49 37.29 -22.54 -31.28
CA THR A 49 36.38 -23.06 -32.33
C THR A 49 35.88 -24.53 -32.34
N ASN A 50 34.56 -24.71 -32.38
CA ASN A 50 33.88 -25.14 -33.62
C ASN A 50 32.35 -25.03 -33.56
N SER A 51 31.81 -24.40 -34.60
CA SER A 51 30.40 -24.35 -34.97
C SER A 51 29.85 -25.74 -35.28
N THR A 52 28.60 -26.02 -34.90
CA THR A 52 27.69 -26.74 -35.81
C THR A 52 26.24 -26.37 -35.52
N THR A 53 25.59 -25.95 -36.58
CA THR A 53 24.16 -25.75 -36.77
C THR A 53 23.40 -27.09 -36.73
N VAL A 54 22.08 -27.03 -36.48
CA VAL A 54 21.00 -27.59 -37.31
C VAL A 54 19.82 -28.16 -36.49
N ALA A 55 18.64 -27.65 -36.88
CA ALA A 55 17.29 -28.22 -36.93
C ALA A 55 16.48 -28.52 -35.66
N ASN A 56 15.46 -27.65 -35.51
CA ASN A 56 14.10 -28.03 -35.14
C ASN A 56 13.58 -29.23 -35.97
N THR A 57 12.94 -30.19 -35.30
CA THR A 57 11.77 -30.89 -35.85
C THR A 57 10.80 -31.25 -34.72
N THR A 58 9.62 -30.67 -34.83
CA THR A 58 8.38 -31.05 -34.16
C THR A 58 7.96 -32.46 -34.52
N LYS A 59 7.58 -33.27 -33.53
CA LYS A 59 6.60 -34.35 -33.68
C LYS A 59 5.61 -34.33 -32.52
N ILE A 60 4.37 -34.06 -32.89
CA ILE A 60 3.16 -34.34 -32.14
C ILE A 60 2.92 -35.84 -32.27
N ASP A 61 2.57 -36.50 -31.16
CA ASP A 61 1.89 -37.79 -31.23
C ASP A 61 0.80 -37.87 -30.14
N THR A 62 -0.33 -38.44 -30.55
CA THR A 62 -1.63 -38.47 -29.87
C THR A 62 -2.05 -39.91 -29.65
N SER A 63 -2.52 -40.27 -28.45
CA SER A 63 -3.47 -41.39 -28.17
C SER A 63 -3.78 -41.39 -26.65
N GLN A 64 -5.02 -41.19 -26.18
CA GLN A 64 -6.12 -42.18 -25.99
C GLN A 64 -5.60 -43.48 -25.33
N SER A 65 -6.04 -43.98 -24.17
CA SER A 65 -7.39 -44.22 -23.60
C SER A 65 -7.16 -44.60 -22.10
N SER A 66 -8.08 -44.53 -21.13
CA SER A 66 -9.33 -45.28 -21.05
C SER A 66 -10.01 -44.96 -19.70
N VAL A 67 -11.34 -44.92 -19.76
CA VAL A 67 -12.27 -44.78 -18.64
C VAL A 67 -12.56 -46.17 -18.08
N ASN A 68 -12.65 -46.30 -16.76
CA ASN A 68 -13.44 -47.37 -16.13
C ASN A 68 -14.24 -46.79 -14.96
N ASN A 69 -15.55 -46.78 -15.14
CA ASN A 69 -16.57 -46.59 -14.12
C ASN A 69 -16.70 -47.88 -13.29
N SER A 70 -16.96 -47.72 -12.00
CA SER A 70 -17.68 -48.72 -11.20
C SER A 70 -18.54 -47.97 -10.19
N GLU A 71 -19.84 -47.99 -10.43
CA GLU A 71 -20.88 -47.51 -9.53
C GLU A 71 -21.04 -48.45 -8.34
N SER A 72 -21.31 -47.89 -7.17
CA SER A 72 -22.30 -48.48 -6.26
C SER A 72 -22.94 -47.37 -5.43
N GLN A 73 -24.24 -47.20 -5.62
CA GLN A 73 -25.13 -46.38 -4.82
C GLN A 73 -25.40 -47.05 -3.46
N ASN A 74 -25.52 -46.26 -2.38
CA ASN A 74 -26.79 -46.14 -1.66
C ASN A 74 -26.77 -45.05 -0.58
N ASN A 75 -27.94 -44.44 -0.46
CA ASN A 75 -28.32 -43.24 0.28
C ASN A 75 -28.30 -43.42 1.82
N ASN A 76 -27.94 -42.38 2.59
CA ASN A 76 -28.94 -41.57 3.30
C ASN A 76 -28.37 -40.28 3.92
N SER A 77 -29.24 -39.28 3.95
CA SER A 77 -29.15 -37.91 4.43
C SER A 77 -28.49 -37.72 5.80
N GLN A 78 -27.62 -36.70 5.93
CA GLN A 78 -27.82 -35.59 6.88
C GLN A 78 -26.74 -34.53 6.73
N THR A 79 -27.19 -33.33 6.39
CA THR A 79 -26.49 -32.05 6.51
C THR A 79 -25.97 -31.85 7.93
N ASN A 80 -24.66 -31.62 8.08
CA ASN A 80 -24.09 -31.00 9.28
C ASN A 80 -23.08 -29.92 8.88
N SER A 81 -23.56 -28.69 8.83
CA SER A 81 -22.76 -27.48 8.82
C SER A 81 -22.28 -27.20 10.25
N ASN A 82 -20.99 -27.38 10.52
CA ASN A 82 -20.37 -26.87 11.74
C ASN A 82 -19.91 -25.43 11.52
N THR A 83 -20.85 -24.52 11.77
CA THR A 83 -20.63 -23.08 11.90
C THR A 83 -20.18 -22.79 13.33
N LEU A 84 -18.97 -22.25 13.50
CA LEU A 84 -18.51 -21.72 14.78
C LEU A 84 -19.29 -20.44 15.11
N GLN A 85 -20.13 -20.52 16.15
CA GLN A 85 -20.78 -19.39 16.78
C GLN A 85 -19.79 -18.59 17.65
N LEU A 86 -19.83 -17.27 17.54
CA LEU A 86 -19.48 -16.36 18.63
C LEU A 86 -20.59 -15.30 18.79
N SER A 87 -20.90 -15.09 20.06
CA SER A 87 -22.09 -14.47 20.65
C SER A 87 -22.35 -13.00 20.30
N LYS A 88 -23.60 -12.69 19.97
CA LYS A 88 -24.20 -11.35 20.01
C LYS A 88 -24.45 -10.93 21.46
N ARG A 89 -24.04 -9.72 21.83
CA ARG A 89 -24.52 -9.02 23.03
C ARG A 89 -25.31 -7.79 22.58
N ASN A 90 -26.60 -7.77 22.92
CA ASN A 90 -27.52 -6.66 22.75
C ASN A 90 -27.24 -5.59 23.82
N VAL A 91 -27.20 -4.31 23.45
CA VAL A 91 -27.60 -3.20 24.31
C VAL A 91 -28.46 -2.23 23.49
N GLN A 92 -29.64 -1.96 24.04
CA GLN A 92 -30.70 -1.15 23.46
C GLN A 92 -30.37 0.34 23.45
N VAL A 93 -30.86 0.99 22.40
CA VAL A 93 -31.03 2.44 22.23
C VAL A 93 -32.19 2.92 23.09
N ASN A 94 -32.09 4.11 23.70
CA ASN A 94 -33.24 4.93 24.04
C ASN A 94 -32.94 6.42 23.81
N ASN A 95 -33.87 7.08 23.10
CA ASN A 95 -33.94 8.50 22.77
C ASN A 95 -34.63 9.31 23.88
N ALA A 96 -34.27 10.58 24.05
CA ALA A 96 -35.13 11.74 24.43
C ALA A 96 -34.27 13.03 24.32
N THR A 97 -34.53 14.07 23.51
CA THR A 97 -35.67 15.00 23.30
C THR A 97 -35.69 16.23 24.26
N THR A 98 -35.22 17.37 23.73
CA THR A 98 -35.66 18.79 23.83
C THR A 98 -35.88 19.58 25.14
N ASN A 99 -35.34 20.81 25.11
CA ASN A 99 -35.94 22.13 25.41
C ASN A 99 -36.07 22.72 26.84
N THR A 100 -35.36 23.85 27.03
CA THR A 100 -35.93 25.21 27.31
C THR A 100 -36.18 25.69 28.76
N GLN A 101 -35.40 26.74 29.11
CA GLN A 101 -35.69 27.98 29.88
C GLN A 101 -36.00 27.97 31.40
N ASN A 102 -35.20 28.77 32.14
CA ASN A 102 -35.55 30.00 32.91
C ASN A 102 -34.51 30.17 34.04
N VAL A 103 -33.68 31.23 34.08
CA VAL A 103 -33.98 32.64 34.49
C VAL A 103 -34.55 32.64 35.91
N THR A 104 -33.91 33.17 36.96
CA THR A 104 -33.53 34.57 37.31
C THR A 104 -32.80 34.45 38.69
N THR A 105 -31.96 35.34 39.25
CA THR A 105 -32.09 36.77 39.50
C THR A 105 -30.82 37.29 40.20
N ASN A 106 -30.30 38.43 39.70
CA ASN A 106 -30.03 39.68 40.45
C ASN A 106 -28.96 39.67 41.58
N THR A 107 -28.08 40.65 41.81
CA THR A 107 -27.86 42.07 41.42
C THR A 107 -26.61 42.43 42.29
N GLU A 108 -25.59 43.23 41.96
CA GLU A 108 -25.59 44.66 41.64
C GLU A 108 -24.11 45.15 41.53
N ASN A 109 -23.87 46.04 40.57
CA ASN A 109 -23.02 47.25 40.58
C ASN A 109 -21.53 47.24 41.01
N ASN A 110 -20.65 47.68 40.11
CA ASN A 110 -20.25 49.10 40.07
C ASN A 110 -19.49 49.52 38.79
N ASN A 111 -19.94 50.66 38.26
CA ASN A 111 -19.36 51.49 37.20
C ASN A 111 -17.90 51.89 37.48
N THR A 112 -17.08 52.03 36.43
CA THR A 112 -16.47 53.34 36.09
C THR A 112 -15.82 53.33 34.70
N SER A 113 -15.86 54.52 34.11
CA SER A 113 -15.66 54.88 32.70
C SER A 113 -14.31 55.50 32.39
N LEU A 114 -13.99 55.55 31.09
CA LEU A 114 -13.23 56.59 30.36
C LEU A 114 -11.70 56.63 30.50
N GLN A 115 -10.99 56.44 29.38
CA GLN A 115 -10.40 57.54 28.59
C GLN A 115 -9.73 57.00 27.31
N GLY A 116 -9.99 57.67 26.18
CA GLY A 116 -9.25 57.46 24.94
C GLY A 116 -8.06 58.42 24.84
N GLN A 117 -6.98 57.98 24.18
CA GLN A 117 -5.98 58.89 23.63
C GLN A 117 -5.33 58.33 22.35
N THR A 118 -5.23 59.26 21.39
CA THR A 118 -4.55 59.25 20.10
C THR A 118 -3.08 58.88 20.19
N ILE A 119 -2.54 58.13 19.22
CA ILE A 119 -1.09 57.98 19.04
C ILE A 119 -0.69 58.35 17.62
N GLN A 120 0.27 59.28 17.56
CA GLN A 120 1.03 59.74 16.40
C GLN A 120 1.86 58.60 15.81
N ASN A 121 1.90 58.51 14.48
CA ASN A 121 2.89 57.70 13.78
C ASN A 121 4.15 58.56 13.55
N ASP A 122 5.22 58.23 14.25
CA ASP A 122 6.56 58.66 13.89
C ASP A 122 7.13 57.77 12.78
N VAL A 123 7.73 58.46 11.81
CA VAL A 123 8.47 57.92 10.68
C VAL A 123 9.77 57.30 11.16
N SER A 124 10.08 56.07 10.74
CA SER A 124 11.46 55.69 10.48
C SER A 124 11.57 54.67 9.35
N THR A 125 12.61 54.90 8.55
CA THR A 125 12.86 54.52 7.17
C THR A 125 13.72 53.27 7.02
N ASN A 126 13.54 52.60 5.87
CA ASN A 126 14.53 51.93 4.99
C ASN A 126 14.08 50.50 4.61
N SER A 127 13.55 50.33 3.41
CA SER A 127 14.25 50.00 2.13
C SER A 127 14.43 48.48 2.02
N SER A 128 14.21 47.78 0.91
CA SER A 128 14.21 48.09 -0.52
C SER A 128 13.62 46.89 -1.27
N ALA A 129 13.02 47.11 -2.45
CA ALA A 129 13.29 46.34 -3.69
C ALA A 129 12.28 46.69 -4.81
N ALA A 130 12.76 47.57 -5.70
CA ALA A 130 12.64 47.58 -7.15
C ALA A 130 11.26 47.46 -7.83
N ALA A 131 10.84 48.62 -8.34
CA ALA A 131 9.91 48.79 -9.44
C ALA A 131 10.43 48.24 -10.78
N HIS A 132 9.50 47.90 -11.67
CA HIS A 132 9.70 47.98 -13.11
C HIS A 132 8.69 48.99 -13.67
N ASN A 133 9.23 50.04 -14.29
CA ASN A 133 8.50 51.14 -14.93
C ASN A 133 7.89 50.71 -16.26
N ALA A 134 6.70 51.23 -16.54
CA ALA A 134 6.27 51.55 -17.89
C ALA A 134 5.60 52.92 -17.87
N THR A 135 6.29 53.89 -18.47
CA THR A 135 5.88 55.28 -18.73
C THR A 135 4.93 55.32 -19.92
N LEU A 136 3.76 55.96 -19.78
CA LEU A 136 2.99 56.63 -20.83
C LEU A 136 2.22 57.76 -20.13
N ASP A 137 2.78 58.97 -20.14
CA ASP A 137 2.53 60.04 -21.12
C ASP A 137 1.09 60.56 -21.14
N SER A 138 1.00 61.88 -21.07
CA SER A 138 -0.14 62.67 -20.62
C SER A 138 -1.17 62.82 -21.72
N GLY A 139 -2.31 62.16 -21.55
CA GLY A 139 -3.53 62.45 -22.29
C GLY A 139 -4.60 62.93 -21.30
N VAL A 140 -4.90 64.22 -21.33
CA VAL A 140 -6.06 64.80 -20.63
C VAL A 140 -7.32 64.13 -21.16
N VAL A 141 -7.85 63.14 -20.44
CA VAL A 141 -9.18 62.58 -20.66
C VAL A 141 -9.99 62.84 -19.40
N LYS A 142 -11.05 63.63 -19.56
CA LYS A 142 -12.02 63.91 -18.50
C LYS A 142 -12.62 62.59 -18.02
N ASN A 143 -12.45 62.30 -16.74
CA ASN A 143 -13.05 61.16 -16.05
C ASN A 143 -14.56 61.43 -15.87
N ASP A 144 -15.39 60.97 -16.81
CA ASP A 144 -16.86 61.04 -16.71
C ASP A 144 -17.46 59.86 -15.89
N ASN A 145 -16.64 59.14 -15.12
CA ASN A 145 -17.07 58.03 -14.26
C ASN A 145 -17.54 58.46 -12.86
N ASN A 146 -17.67 59.76 -12.60
CA ASN A 146 -18.13 60.21 -11.29
C ASN A 146 -19.66 60.13 -11.26
N ILE A 147 -20.22 59.32 -10.35
CA ILE A 147 -21.59 59.54 -9.90
C ILE A 147 -21.57 60.98 -9.36
N SER A 148 -22.10 61.94 -10.13
CA SER A 148 -21.99 63.35 -9.77
C SER A 148 -22.87 63.60 -8.57
N TYR A 149 -22.22 63.54 -7.42
CA TYR A 149 -22.63 64.19 -6.22
C TYR A 149 -21.61 65.32 -6.02
N ASP A 150 -22.08 66.55 -5.84
CA ASP A 150 -21.23 67.70 -5.52
C ASP A 150 -20.55 67.51 -4.15
N TYR A 151 -19.48 66.71 -4.09
CA TYR A 151 -18.66 66.53 -2.89
C TYR A 151 -17.42 67.43 -2.97
N ASN A 152 -16.97 67.96 -1.83
CA ASN A 152 -15.66 68.60 -1.70
C ASN A 152 -14.55 67.52 -1.59
N LEU A 153 -14.39 66.70 -2.63
CA LEU A 153 -13.35 65.66 -2.71
C LEU A 153 -12.17 66.04 -3.62
N THR A 154 -12.20 67.23 -4.22
CA THR A 154 -11.19 67.73 -5.17
C THR A 154 -9.77 67.78 -4.61
N ASN A 155 -9.61 67.77 -3.28
CA ASN A 155 -8.31 67.70 -2.58
C ASN A 155 -8.23 66.55 -1.54
N ALA A 156 -9.14 65.58 -1.60
CA ALA A 156 -9.15 64.46 -0.65
C ALA A 156 -8.07 63.41 -1.03
N PRO A 157 -7.45 62.71 -0.05
CA PRO A 157 -6.54 61.61 -0.33
C PRO A 157 -7.21 60.52 -1.18
N ALA A 158 -6.44 59.86 -2.05
CA ALA A 158 -6.98 58.82 -2.94
C ALA A 158 -7.70 57.68 -2.20
N SER A 159 -7.26 57.34 -0.99
CA SER A 159 -7.94 56.35 -0.13
C SER A 159 -9.37 56.78 0.23
N VAL A 160 -9.58 58.06 0.52
CA VAL A 160 -10.90 58.64 0.85
C VAL A 160 -11.79 58.63 -0.38
N THR A 161 -11.29 59.13 -1.51
CA THR A 161 -12.05 59.18 -2.78
C THR A 161 -12.44 57.78 -3.25
N ASN A 162 -11.52 56.82 -3.19
CA ASN A 162 -11.80 55.42 -3.55
C ASN A 162 -12.81 54.78 -2.61
N PHE A 163 -12.69 55.01 -1.30
CA PHE A 163 -13.64 54.50 -0.31
C PHE A 163 -15.04 55.06 -0.57
N VAL A 164 -15.15 56.37 -0.76
CA VAL A 164 -16.42 57.04 -1.06
C VAL A 164 -17.06 56.49 -2.33
N ASN A 165 -16.29 56.31 -3.41
CA ASN A 165 -16.79 55.73 -4.65
C ASN A 165 -17.25 54.27 -4.47
N GLN A 166 -16.60 53.52 -3.58
CA GLN A 166 -16.90 52.12 -3.36
C GLN A 166 -18.16 51.89 -2.52
N VAL A 167 -18.38 52.69 -1.46
CA VAL A 167 -19.46 52.44 -0.50
C VAL A 167 -20.53 53.52 -0.44
N GLY A 168 -20.31 54.70 -1.03
CA GLY A 168 -21.20 55.86 -0.87
C GLY A 168 -22.64 55.61 -1.34
N SER A 169 -22.82 55.03 -2.54
CA SER A 169 -24.16 54.71 -3.06
C SER A 169 -24.89 53.67 -2.20
N ALA A 170 -24.17 52.64 -1.75
CA ALA A 170 -24.68 51.64 -0.83
C ALA A 170 -25.07 52.25 0.52
N ALA A 171 -24.25 53.15 1.06
CA ALA A 171 -24.51 53.83 2.32
C ALA A 171 -25.76 54.72 2.24
N THR A 172 -25.95 55.48 1.16
CA THR A 172 -27.21 56.25 0.94
C THR A 172 -28.42 55.33 0.91
N LYS A 173 -28.35 54.23 0.15
CA LYS A 173 -29.45 53.26 0.07
C LYS A 173 -29.82 52.70 1.44
N VAL A 174 -28.83 52.20 2.18
CA VAL A 174 -29.07 51.63 3.53
C VAL A 174 -29.57 52.71 4.49
N ALA A 175 -29.02 53.91 4.42
CA ALA A 175 -29.43 55.00 5.29
C ALA A 175 -30.90 55.39 5.10
N ASP A 176 -31.37 55.43 3.85
CA ASP A 176 -32.78 55.71 3.55
C ASP A 176 -33.70 54.57 3.99
N GLU A 177 -33.31 53.31 3.76
CA GLU A 177 -34.08 52.13 4.17
C GLU A 177 -34.24 52.02 5.69
N TYR A 178 -33.19 52.34 6.46
CA TYR A 178 -33.18 52.18 7.91
C TYR A 178 -33.48 53.49 8.67
N GLY A 179 -33.66 54.60 7.98
CA GLY A 179 -33.98 55.90 8.58
C GLY A 179 -32.81 56.49 9.39
N VAL A 180 -31.58 56.33 8.93
CA VAL A 180 -30.36 56.88 9.55
C VAL A 180 -29.68 57.89 8.62
N TYR A 181 -28.68 58.63 9.11
CA TYR A 181 -27.91 59.56 8.29
C TYR A 181 -26.77 58.83 7.56
N ALA A 182 -26.75 58.91 6.23
CA ALA A 182 -25.70 58.36 5.40
C ALA A 182 -24.37 59.05 5.67
N SER A 183 -24.40 60.36 5.96
CA SER A 183 -23.19 61.12 6.33
C SER A 183 -22.51 60.57 7.58
N VAL A 184 -23.29 60.29 8.63
CA VAL A 184 -22.80 59.74 9.90
C VAL A 184 -22.27 58.32 9.68
N MET A 185 -23.00 57.50 8.93
CA MET A 185 -22.56 56.15 8.55
C MET A 185 -21.23 56.16 7.79
N MET A 186 -21.08 57.04 6.79
CA MET A 186 -19.87 57.18 5.98
C MET A 186 -18.69 57.70 6.80
N ALA A 187 -18.91 58.67 7.67
CA ALA A 187 -17.87 59.19 8.56
C ALA A 187 -17.39 58.14 9.55
N GLN A 188 -18.30 57.37 10.16
CA GLN A 188 -17.93 56.26 11.04
C GLN A 188 -17.23 55.16 10.26
N ALA A 189 -17.77 54.71 9.13
CA ALA A 189 -17.13 53.67 8.33
C ALA A 189 -15.71 54.08 7.92
N GLY A 190 -15.50 55.32 7.48
CA GLY A 190 -14.17 55.84 7.12
C GLY A 190 -13.21 55.88 8.32
N LEU A 191 -13.67 56.36 9.47
CA LEU A 191 -12.88 56.46 10.70
C LEU A 191 -12.50 55.07 11.26
N GLU A 192 -13.47 54.16 11.35
CA GLU A 192 -13.29 52.83 11.97
C GLU A 192 -12.49 51.86 11.09
N SER A 193 -12.56 52.01 9.76
CA SER A 193 -11.89 51.10 8.81
C SER A 193 -10.60 51.64 8.21
N ALA A 194 -10.16 52.82 8.62
CA ALA A 194 -9.11 53.58 7.95
C ALA A 194 -9.40 53.71 6.44
N TRP A 195 -10.60 54.19 6.08
CA TRP A 195 -11.07 54.32 4.69
C TRP A 195 -11.01 53.00 3.91
N GLY A 196 -11.47 51.92 4.57
CA GLY A 196 -11.53 50.56 4.02
C GLY A 196 -10.17 49.85 3.94
N GLN A 197 -9.10 50.45 4.45
CA GLN A 197 -7.74 49.93 4.32
C GLN A 197 -7.33 48.97 5.43
N SER A 198 -8.09 48.90 6.54
CA SER A 198 -7.77 48.00 7.64
C SER A 198 -7.83 46.53 7.20
N SER A 199 -6.97 45.69 7.79
CA SER A 199 -6.97 44.24 7.49
C SER A 199 -8.33 43.61 7.79
N LEU A 200 -9.02 44.08 8.83
CA LEU A 200 -10.36 43.62 9.16
C LEU A 200 -11.39 43.99 8.08
N SER A 201 -11.33 45.22 7.57
CA SER A 201 -12.19 45.68 6.47
C SER A 201 -11.94 44.86 5.20
N ARG A 202 -10.69 44.68 4.79
CA ARG A 202 -10.35 43.99 3.53
C ARG A 202 -10.61 42.48 3.59
N ASN A 203 -10.34 41.83 4.72
CA ASN A 203 -10.41 40.37 4.83
C ASN A 203 -11.79 39.87 5.28
N ALA A 204 -12.59 40.72 5.93
CA ALA A 204 -13.88 40.35 6.50
C ALA A 204 -15.05 41.24 6.10
N HIS A 205 -14.82 42.23 5.22
CA HIS A 205 -15.79 43.27 4.85
C HIS A 205 -16.40 44.01 6.05
N ASN A 206 -15.70 44.07 7.18
CA ASN A 206 -16.23 44.62 8.41
C ASN A 206 -15.70 46.05 8.63
N LEU A 207 -16.54 47.03 8.26
CA LEU A 207 -16.18 48.45 8.27
C LEU A 207 -16.21 49.10 9.66
N PHE A 208 -16.90 48.48 10.62
CA PHE A 208 -17.23 49.11 11.91
C PHE A 208 -16.64 48.35 13.11
N GLY A 209 -15.71 47.42 12.89
CA GLY A 209 -15.08 46.66 13.97
C GLY A 209 -16.03 45.71 14.72
N VAL A 210 -17.14 45.28 14.11
CA VAL A 210 -18.19 44.51 14.79
C VAL A 210 -17.65 43.16 15.26
N LYS A 211 -17.72 42.88 16.57
CA LYS A 211 -17.36 41.59 17.16
C LYS A 211 -18.42 40.53 16.86
N TYR A 212 -17.99 39.29 16.66
CA TYR A 212 -18.90 38.17 16.40
C TYR A 212 -19.73 37.82 17.66
N LYS A 213 -21.05 37.70 17.50
CA LYS A 213 -21.99 37.45 18.62
C LYS A 213 -22.69 36.09 18.57
N GLY A 214 -22.22 35.15 17.76
CA GLY A 214 -22.74 33.77 17.73
C GLY A 214 -23.56 33.39 16.50
N THR A 215 -23.75 34.29 15.54
CA THR A 215 -24.50 34.03 14.29
C THR A 215 -23.75 34.54 13.05
N GLY A 216 -23.68 33.72 12.01
CA GLY A 216 -23.00 34.02 10.74
C GLY A 216 -21.51 33.66 10.72
N ASN A 217 -20.78 34.15 9.72
CA ASN A 217 -19.35 33.89 9.57
C ASN A 217 -18.51 34.83 10.46
N TYR A 218 -17.30 34.40 10.83
CA TYR A 218 -16.34 35.24 11.57
C TYR A 218 -14.91 35.07 11.05
N VAL A 219 -14.05 36.03 11.38
CA VAL A 219 -12.59 35.92 11.28
C VAL A 219 -11.97 36.07 12.65
N VAL A 220 -10.84 35.42 12.89
CA VAL A 220 -10.03 35.62 14.11
C VAL A 220 -8.88 36.53 13.77
N MET A 221 -8.76 37.66 14.47
CA MET A 221 -7.68 38.63 14.26
C MET A 221 -7.20 39.17 15.62
N PRO A 222 -5.90 39.52 15.74
CA PRO A 222 -5.39 40.18 16.93
C PRO A 222 -6.02 41.58 17.08
N THR A 223 -6.34 41.95 18.32
CA THR A 223 -6.85 43.26 18.73
C THR A 223 -6.13 43.68 20.01
N LEU A 224 -5.96 44.99 20.22
CA LEU A 224 -5.48 45.53 21.49
C LEU A 224 -6.68 45.69 22.43
N GLU A 225 -6.60 45.12 23.63
CA GLU A 225 -7.56 45.32 24.72
C GLU A 225 -6.83 46.01 25.89
N TYR A 226 -7.47 46.96 26.55
CA TYR A 226 -6.89 47.68 27.68
C TYR A 226 -7.56 47.24 28.98
N TYR A 227 -6.82 46.53 29.82
CA TYR A 227 -7.23 46.16 31.17
C TYR A 227 -5.98 46.01 32.04
N GLY A 228 -6.12 46.25 33.36
CA GLY A 228 -4.97 46.17 34.28
C GLY A 228 -3.89 47.23 34.07
N GLY A 229 -4.20 48.36 33.43
CA GLY A 229 -3.27 49.47 33.23
C GLY A 229 -2.38 49.38 31.98
N ALA A 230 -2.50 48.31 31.17
CA ALA A 230 -1.70 48.10 29.96
C ALA A 230 -2.55 47.60 28.78
N TYR A 231 -2.03 47.79 27.56
CA TYR A 231 -2.60 47.20 26.34
C TYR A 231 -2.10 45.76 26.17
N HIS A 232 -3.03 44.84 25.94
CA HIS A 232 -2.78 43.43 25.67
C HIS A 232 -3.27 43.08 24.27
N THR A 233 -2.42 42.43 23.46
CA THR A 233 -2.84 41.86 22.18
C THR A 233 -3.55 40.54 22.42
N VAL A 234 -4.83 40.46 22.10
CA VAL A 234 -5.63 39.23 22.20
C VAL A 234 -6.25 38.87 20.85
N ASN A 235 -6.48 37.58 20.61
CA ASN A 235 -7.22 37.14 19.43
C ASN A 235 -8.73 37.30 19.67
N ALA A 236 -9.35 38.19 18.92
CA ALA A 236 -10.80 38.39 18.97
C ALA A 236 -11.49 37.84 17.72
N ARG A 237 -12.73 37.37 17.89
CA ARG A 237 -13.60 36.99 16.77
C ARG A 237 -14.35 38.23 16.29
N PHE A 238 -14.11 38.61 15.04
CA PHE A 238 -14.84 39.69 14.38
C PHE A 238 -15.84 39.11 13.38
N GLN A 239 -17.00 39.75 13.27
CA GLN A 239 -18.01 39.36 12.29
C GLN A 239 -17.42 39.45 10.88
N LYS A 240 -17.65 38.43 10.07
CA LYS A 240 -17.34 38.44 8.64
C LYS A 240 -18.63 38.65 7.87
N TYR A 241 -18.63 39.66 7.02
CA TYR A 241 -19.72 39.99 6.12
C TYR A 241 -19.40 39.51 4.70
N ASP A 242 -20.44 39.16 3.95
CA ASP A 242 -20.29 38.72 2.56
C ASP A 242 -19.93 39.91 1.65
N SER A 243 -20.34 41.13 2.02
CA SER A 243 -19.99 42.38 1.34
C SER A 243 -19.94 43.60 2.27
N TYR A 244 -19.40 44.72 1.78
CA TYR A 244 -19.49 46.00 2.50
C TYR A 244 -20.93 46.49 2.66
N TYR A 245 -21.84 46.14 1.73
CA TYR A 245 -23.26 46.45 1.87
C TYR A 245 -23.85 45.80 3.12
N ASP A 246 -23.55 44.52 3.37
CA ASP A 246 -24.03 43.81 4.55
C ASP A 246 -23.47 44.40 5.85
N SER A 247 -22.22 44.88 5.83
CA SER A 247 -21.65 45.62 6.96
C SER A 247 -22.35 46.95 7.21
N LEU A 248 -22.76 47.67 6.18
CA LEU A 248 -23.54 48.91 6.29
C LEU A 248 -24.95 48.62 6.87
N VAL A 249 -25.60 47.56 6.40
CA VAL A 249 -26.90 47.10 6.94
C VAL A 249 -26.79 46.73 8.42
N GLY A 250 -25.78 45.94 8.80
CA GLY A 250 -25.54 45.57 10.19
C GLY A 250 -25.32 46.79 11.10
N TYR A 251 -24.59 47.80 10.62
CA TYR A 251 -24.44 49.08 11.31
C TYR A 251 -25.76 49.85 11.43
N ALA A 252 -26.53 49.95 10.34
CA ALA A 252 -27.79 50.70 10.35
C ALA A 252 -28.81 50.09 11.33
N GLN A 253 -28.85 48.76 11.42
CA GLN A 253 -29.62 48.03 12.43
C GLN A 253 -29.14 48.35 13.86
N LEU A 254 -27.82 48.40 14.09
CA LEU A 254 -27.25 48.79 15.39
C LEU A 254 -27.69 50.19 15.79
N ILE A 255 -27.58 51.17 14.89
CA ILE A 255 -28.02 52.55 15.18
C ILE A 255 -29.51 52.59 15.47
N LYS A 256 -30.34 51.96 14.64
CA LYS A 256 -31.80 51.94 14.82
C LYS A 256 -32.22 51.32 16.16
N ASN A 257 -31.57 50.23 16.57
CA ASN A 257 -31.99 49.45 17.74
C ASN A 257 -31.36 49.94 19.06
N ASN A 258 -30.11 50.42 19.01
CA ASN A 258 -29.33 50.74 20.21
C ASN A 258 -29.07 52.24 20.36
N PHE A 259 -29.11 53.02 19.29
CA PHE A 259 -28.88 54.47 19.28
C PHE A 259 -30.03 55.19 18.58
N TYR A 260 -31.28 54.84 18.93
CA TYR A 260 -32.48 55.31 18.25
C TYR A 260 -32.59 56.85 18.22
N LEU A 261 -32.05 57.56 19.23
CA LEU A 261 -31.97 59.02 19.25
C LEU A 261 -31.11 59.60 18.11
N SER A 262 -30.19 58.81 17.54
CA SER A 262 -29.35 59.17 16.39
C SER A 262 -30.00 58.90 15.03
N THR A 263 -31.23 58.37 14.99
CA THR A 263 -31.98 58.16 13.73
C THR A 263 -32.57 59.47 13.20
N LYS A 264 -32.87 59.54 11.89
CA LYS A 264 -33.53 60.70 11.26
C LYS A 264 -34.91 61.01 11.88
N ALA A 265 -35.57 60.02 12.48
CA ALA A 265 -36.83 60.22 13.17
C ALA A 265 -36.71 60.99 14.50
N ASN A 266 -35.53 60.97 15.12
CA ASN A 266 -35.29 61.53 16.47
C ASN A 266 -34.22 62.63 16.51
N SER A 267 -33.51 62.86 15.40
CA SER A 267 -32.53 63.93 15.23
C SER A 267 -32.84 64.67 13.94
N SER A 268 -32.97 65.99 14.00
CA SER A 268 -33.27 66.83 12.82
C SER A 268 -32.04 67.12 11.96
N THR A 269 -30.84 66.89 12.48
CA THR A 269 -29.57 67.16 11.80
C THR A 269 -28.56 66.03 12.03
N TYR A 270 -27.61 65.85 11.10
CA TYR A 270 -26.53 64.87 11.27
C TYR A 270 -25.64 65.20 12.47
N GLN A 271 -25.50 66.49 12.82
CA GLN A 271 -24.77 66.93 14.02
C GLN A 271 -25.47 66.43 15.28
N GLN A 272 -26.79 66.55 15.35
CA GLN A 272 -27.56 66.05 16.49
C GLN A 272 -27.51 64.52 16.56
N ALA A 273 -27.59 63.85 15.40
CA ALA A 273 -27.44 62.40 15.32
C ALA A 273 -26.06 61.93 15.82
N ALA A 274 -24.97 62.56 15.38
CA ALA A 274 -23.61 62.25 15.83
C ALA A 274 -23.43 62.52 17.34
N ASN A 275 -23.97 63.63 17.86
CA ASN A 275 -23.94 63.93 19.29
C ASN A 275 -24.74 62.93 20.12
N ASN A 276 -25.84 62.39 19.59
CA ASN A 276 -26.67 61.41 20.27
C ASN A 276 -26.04 60.01 20.35
N LEU A 277 -24.91 59.75 19.68
CA LEU A 277 -24.18 58.48 19.81
C LEU A 277 -23.63 58.26 21.23
N ARG A 278 -23.57 59.29 22.08
CA ARG A 278 -23.27 59.16 23.52
C ARG A 278 -24.45 58.63 24.35
N ASN A 279 -25.66 58.65 23.78
CA ASN A 279 -26.92 58.36 24.47
C ASN A 279 -27.57 57.07 23.96
N GLY A 280 -26.80 55.98 23.89
CA GLY A 280 -27.33 54.66 23.50
C GLY A 280 -28.06 53.95 24.62
N LYS A 281 -28.92 52.98 24.27
CA LYS A 281 -29.72 52.15 25.18
C LYS A 281 -28.88 51.47 26.27
N TRP A 282 -27.62 51.15 25.96
CA TRP A 282 -26.69 50.44 26.86
C TRP A 282 -25.37 51.17 27.05
N GLY A 283 -25.34 52.49 26.81
CA GLY A 283 -24.14 53.34 26.94
C GLY A 283 -23.74 54.06 25.65
N SER A 284 -22.60 54.75 25.70
CA SER A 284 -22.04 55.51 24.58
C SER A 284 -21.47 54.59 23.48
N TYR A 285 -21.57 54.99 22.21
CA TYR A 285 -20.96 54.28 21.08
C TYR A 285 -19.44 54.22 21.18
N ALA A 286 -18.82 55.33 21.61
CA ALA A 286 -17.39 55.45 21.82
C ALA A 286 -17.11 56.02 23.21
N THR A 287 -16.01 55.60 23.82
CA THR A 287 -15.49 56.14 25.09
C THR A 287 -14.73 57.44 24.89
N ASP A 288 -14.50 57.90 23.66
CA ASP A 288 -13.85 59.18 23.41
C ASP A 288 -14.84 60.36 23.52
N PRO A 289 -14.64 61.32 24.45
CA PRO A 289 -15.51 62.48 24.60
C PRO A 289 -15.54 63.39 23.36
N GLY A 290 -14.53 63.33 22.49
CA GLY A 290 -14.44 64.08 21.23
C GLY A 290 -15.02 63.35 20.01
N TYR A 291 -15.57 62.14 20.16
CA TYR A 291 -15.95 61.27 19.04
C TYR A 291 -16.96 61.93 18.08
N ALA A 292 -18.01 62.55 18.61
CA ALA A 292 -19.02 63.25 17.81
C ALA A 292 -18.40 64.38 16.96
N ASN A 293 -17.45 65.14 17.52
CA ASN A 293 -16.76 66.20 16.81
C ASN A 293 -15.86 65.65 15.70
N LYS A 294 -15.20 64.50 15.91
CA LYS A 294 -14.42 63.82 14.86
C LYS A 294 -15.31 63.48 13.67
N LEU A 295 -16.50 62.93 13.91
CA LEU A 295 -17.45 62.59 12.85
C LEU A 295 -17.97 63.85 12.13
N ILE A 296 -18.39 64.87 12.88
CA ILE A 296 -18.88 66.14 12.30
C ILE A 296 -17.79 66.81 11.46
N ASN A 297 -16.54 66.81 11.92
CA ASN A 297 -15.42 67.35 11.16
C ASN A 297 -15.17 66.58 9.86
N LEU A 298 -15.21 65.25 9.89
CA LEU A 298 -15.09 64.42 8.69
C LEU A 298 -16.23 64.67 7.71
N ILE A 299 -17.47 64.79 8.21
CA ILE A 299 -18.65 65.09 7.41
C ILE A 299 -18.47 66.43 6.69
N ASN A 300 -18.08 67.48 7.41
CA ASN A 300 -17.86 68.82 6.86
C ASN A 300 -16.68 68.86 5.88
N LEU A 301 -15.56 68.22 6.25
CA LEU A 301 -14.32 68.23 5.47
C LEU A 301 -14.51 67.59 4.08
N TYR A 302 -15.24 66.48 4.00
CA TYR A 302 -15.45 65.74 2.75
C TYR A 302 -16.83 65.98 2.11
N GLY A 303 -17.66 66.83 2.71
CA GLY A 303 -18.98 67.15 2.18
C GLY A 303 -19.98 66.00 2.27
N PHE A 304 -19.89 65.13 3.29
CA PHE A 304 -20.76 63.95 3.40
C PHE A 304 -22.23 64.28 3.69
N GLN A 305 -22.55 65.50 4.14
CA GLN A 305 -23.93 65.98 4.28
C GLN A 305 -24.71 65.90 2.95
N ASN A 306 -24.02 65.85 1.81
CA ASN A 306 -24.65 65.65 0.52
C ASN A 306 -25.23 64.25 0.32
N PHE A 307 -24.76 63.23 1.06
CA PHE A 307 -25.38 61.90 1.08
C PHE A 307 -26.75 61.88 1.75
N ASP A 308 -27.05 62.86 2.60
CA ASP A 308 -28.32 62.94 3.34
C ASP A 308 -29.38 63.76 2.63
N LYS A 309 -28.99 64.52 1.61
CA LYS A 309 -29.95 65.24 0.77
C LYS A 309 -30.82 64.22 0.05
N VAL A 310 -32.12 64.45 0.02
CA VAL A 310 -33.05 63.67 -0.79
C VAL A 310 -32.53 63.73 -2.23
N GLN A 311 -31.94 62.63 -2.71
CA GLN A 311 -31.64 62.46 -4.11
C GLN A 311 -32.96 62.69 -4.83
N SER A 312 -33.03 63.67 -5.74
CA SER A 312 -34.18 63.82 -6.62
C SER A 312 -34.41 62.47 -7.26
N SER A 313 -35.55 61.86 -6.96
CA SER A 313 -35.95 60.57 -7.52
C SER A 313 -35.97 60.76 -9.01
N GLY A 314 -34.89 60.34 -9.68
CA GLY A 314 -34.77 60.55 -11.11
C GLY A 314 -35.98 59.89 -11.78
N GLN A 315 -36.62 60.60 -12.70
CA GLN A 315 -37.77 60.06 -13.40
C GLN A 315 -37.27 59.25 -14.60
N GLU A 316 -37.59 57.96 -14.62
CA GLU A 316 -37.45 57.12 -15.81
C GLU A 316 -38.51 57.56 -16.84
N LYS A 317 -38.08 57.88 -18.07
CA LYS A 317 -38.95 58.23 -19.20
C LYS A 317 -38.68 57.30 -20.37
N TYR A 318 -39.73 56.73 -20.94
CA TYR A 318 -39.65 55.94 -22.17
C TYR A 318 -39.87 56.84 -23.38
N ILE A 319 -38.85 56.97 -24.24
CA ILE A 319 -38.86 57.86 -25.41
C ILE A 319 -38.23 57.10 -26.58
N ASN A 320 -38.91 57.06 -27.73
CA ASN A 320 -38.38 56.47 -28.98
C ASN A 320 -37.76 55.07 -28.81
N GLY A 321 -38.41 54.19 -28.05
CA GLY A 321 -37.92 52.82 -27.85
C GLY A 321 -36.94 52.61 -26.70
N HIS A 322 -36.49 53.68 -26.04
CA HIS A 322 -35.46 53.63 -25.01
C HIS A 322 -35.91 54.26 -23.69
N TRP A 323 -35.44 53.70 -22.58
CA TRP A 323 -35.61 54.28 -21.26
C TRP A 323 -34.46 55.25 -20.96
N TYR A 324 -34.79 56.41 -20.40
CA TYR A 324 -33.87 57.48 -20.02
C TYR A 324 -34.11 57.86 -18.56
N LEU A 325 -33.06 58.15 -17.81
CA LEU A 325 -33.17 58.70 -16.46
C LEU A 325 -32.96 60.21 -16.47
N TYR A 326 -33.92 60.97 -15.94
CA TYR A 326 -33.80 62.42 -15.78
C TYR A 326 -33.70 62.80 -14.30
N LYS A 327 -32.64 63.52 -13.92
CA LYS A 327 -32.52 64.17 -12.60
C LYS A 327 -32.41 65.68 -12.86
N ASN A 328 -33.27 66.48 -12.23
CA ASN A 328 -33.32 67.95 -12.44
C ASN A 328 -33.37 68.37 -13.93
N ASN A 329 -34.20 67.68 -14.73
CA ASN A 329 -34.31 67.85 -16.20
C ASN A 329 -33.03 67.55 -17.01
N GLN A 330 -31.98 67.04 -16.38
CA GLN A 330 -30.74 66.59 -17.05
C GLN A 330 -30.75 65.07 -17.22
N LYS A 331 -30.41 64.62 -18.44
CA LYS A 331 -30.30 63.20 -18.76
C LYS A 331 -29.07 62.60 -18.07
N GLN A 332 -29.24 61.46 -17.42
CA GLN A 332 -28.18 60.75 -16.73
C GLN A 332 -27.53 59.69 -17.64
N THR A 333 -26.24 59.44 -17.43
CA THR A 333 -25.44 58.41 -18.10
C THR A 333 -24.70 57.56 -17.06
N GLY A 334 -24.04 56.49 -17.48
CA GLY A 334 -23.30 55.58 -16.63
C GLY A 334 -24.18 54.69 -15.74
N PHE A 335 -23.58 54.11 -14.72
CA PHE A 335 -24.29 53.33 -13.70
C PHE A 335 -25.16 54.24 -12.83
N GLN A 336 -26.45 53.91 -12.72
CA GLN A 336 -27.41 54.65 -11.91
C GLN A 336 -28.16 53.70 -10.99
N TYR A 337 -28.23 54.06 -9.70
CA TYR A 337 -29.10 53.41 -8.75
C TYR A 337 -30.49 54.03 -8.80
N LEU A 338 -31.51 53.19 -8.98
CA LEU A 338 -32.91 53.58 -9.09
C LEU A 338 -33.64 53.08 -7.85
N SER A 339 -33.92 53.99 -6.92
CA SER A 339 -34.57 53.68 -5.65
C SER A 339 -36.01 53.18 -5.82
N SER A 340 -36.74 53.68 -6.83
CA SER A 340 -38.11 53.26 -7.15
C SER A 340 -38.25 51.80 -7.56
N GLY A 341 -37.19 51.21 -8.13
CA GLY A 341 -37.15 49.82 -8.58
C GLY A 341 -36.10 48.96 -7.87
N ASN A 342 -35.42 49.50 -6.86
CA ASN A 342 -34.30 48.87 -6.16
C ASN A 342 -33.29 48.20 -7.12
N LYS A 343 -32.96 48.87 -8.23
CA LYS A 343 -32.12 48.31 -9.29
C LYS A 343 -30.95 49.21 -9.64
N ILE A 344 -29.84 48.61 -10.07
CA ILE A 344 -28.75 49.31 -10.73
C ILE A 344 -28.95 49.12 -12.23
N ALA A 345 -28.99 50.21 -13.00
CA ALA A 345 -29.06 50.18 -14.45
C ALA A 345 -27.90 50.96 -15.06
N TYR A 346 -27.54 50.68 -16.31
CA TYR A 346 -26.53 51.45 -17.04
C TYR A 346 -27.15 52.23 -18.18
N TYR A 347 -26.90 53.53 -18.21
CA TYR A 347 -27.33 54.43 -19.26
C TYR A 347 -26.12 54.77 -20.14
N ASN A 348 -26.20 54.51 -21.44
CA ASN A 348 -25.08 54.75 -22.34
C ASN A 348 -24.73 56.24 -22.45
N GLN A 349 -23.72 56.57 -23.25
CA GLN A 349 -23.30 57.94 -23.48
C GLN A 349 -24.44 58.87 -23.99
N TRP A 350 -25.47 58.32 -24.66
CA TRP A 350 -26.65 59.08 -25.12
C TRP A 350 -27.79 59.08 -24.09
N GLY A 351 -27.52 58.51 -22.92
CA GLY A 351 -28.37 58.24 -21.76
C GLY A 351 -29.49 57.24 -21.98
N GLN A 352 -29.35 56.31 -22.92
CA GLN A 352 -30.29 55.20 -23.12
C GLN A 352 -29.94 54.03 -22.18
N MET A 353 -30.93 53.46 -21.50
CA MET A 353 -30.74 52.27 -20.66
C MET A 353 -30.32 51.07 -21.51
N LEU A 354 -29.29 50.35 -21.06
CA LEU A 354 -28.78 49.14 -21.71
C LEU A 354 -29.37 47.86 -21.12
N TYR A 355 -29.37 46.79 -21.93
CA TYR A 355 -29.93 45.48 -21.63
C TYR A 355 -28.99 44.36 -22.07
N GLY A 356 -29.17 43.16 -21.53
CA GLY A 356 -28.39 41.98 -21.91
C GLY A 356 -26.91 42.10 -21.54
N GLN A 357 -26.07 41.35 -22.23
CA GLN A 357 -24.63 41.36 -22.01
C GLN A 357 -24.00 42.62 -22.62
N GLN A 358 -23.26 43.38 -21.81
CA GLN A 358 -22.63 44.63 -22.23
C GLN A 358 -21.18 44.69 -21.76
N GLN A 359 -20.28 45.11 -22.65
CA GLN A 359 -18.88 45.34 -22.29
C GLN A 359 -18.69 46.83 -21.96
N ILE A 360 -18.36 47.12 -20.70
CA ILE A 360 -18.22 48.47 -20.17
C ILE A 360 -16.88 48.55 -19.45
N ASN A 361 -16.02 49.49 -19.85
CA ASN A 361 -14.69 49.70 -19.27
C ASN A 361 -13.86 48.40 -19.13
N GLY A 362 -13.88 47.56 -20.18
CA GLY A 362 -13.13 46.30 -20.21
C GLY A 362 -13.78 45.12 -19.47
N HIS A 363 -14.90 45.33 -18.78
CA HIS A 363 -15.61 44.28 -18.04
C HIS A 363 -16.96 43.96 -18.69
N TRP A 364 -17.34 42.68 -18.67
CA TRP A 364 -18.68 42.26 -19.08
C TRP A 364 -19.66 42.36 -17.93
N TYR A 365 -20.82 42.97 -18.17
CA TYR A 365 -21.96 43.05 -17.27
C TYR A 365 -23.16 42.37 -17.93
N TYR A 366 -24.15 41.99 -17.14
CA TYR A 366 -25.44 41.53 -17.67
C TYR A 366 -26.57 42.33 -17.04
N PHE A 367 -27.34 43.00 -17.87
CA PHE A 367 -28.55 43.71 -17.48
C PHE A 367 -29.76 42.88 -17.88
N ASP A 368 -30.71 42.74 -16.97
CA ASP A 368 -31.94 42.00 -17.21
C ASP A 368 -32.66 42.53 -18.46
N PRO A 369 -32.98 41.69 -19.46
CA PRO A 369 -33.55 42.15 -20.72
C PRO A 369 -34.90 42.88 -20.62
N LEU A 370 -35.62 42.71 -19.51
CA LEU A 370 -36.94 43.33 -19.30
C LEU A 370 -36.82 44.64 -18.50
N SER A 371 -36.12 44.59 -17.37
CA SER A 371 -36.07 45.68 -16.39
C SER A 371 -34.84 46.58 -16.51
N GLY A 372 -33.79 46.14 -17.21
CA GLY A 372 -32.49 46.81 -17.24
C GLY A 372 -31.71 46.68 -15.94
N ALA A 373 -32.16 45.84 -14.99
CA ALA A 373 -31.49 45.63 -13.72
C ALA A 373 -30.21 44.81 -13.89
N MET A 374 -29.08 45.35 -13.46
CA MET A 374 -27.80 44.65 -13.41
C MET A 374 -27.90 43.38 -12.57
N GLN A 375 -27.49 42.26 -13.14
CA GLN A 375 -27.51 40.96 -12.49
C GLN A 375 -26.14 40.61 -11.91
N THR A 376 -26.17 39.88 -10.81
CA THR A 376 -24.98 39.29 -10.15
C THR A 376 -25.22 37.79 -9.94
N GLY A 377 -24.16 37.05 -9.58
CA GLY A 377 -24.22 35.61 -9.35
C GLY A 377 -24.14 34.77 -10.62
N LEU A 378 -24.50 33.48 -10.49
CA LEU A 378 -24.49 32.52 -11.59
C LEU A 378 -25.65 32.82 -12.54
N LYS A 379 -25.34 33.00 -13.83
CA LYS A 379 -26.34 33.30 -14.86
C LYS A 379 -26.16 32.41 -16.08
N TYR A 380 -27.25 31.80 -16.51
CA TYR A 380 -27.32 31.15 -17.82
C TYR A 380 -27.64 32.18 -18.91
N ILE A 381 -26.81 32.23 -19.94
CA ILE A 381 -26.99 33.08 -21.11
C ILE A 381 -27.48 32.17 -22.25
N SER A 382 -28.79 32.25 -22.53
CA SER A 382 -29.48 31.38 -23.49
C SER A 382 -28.84 31.39 -24.87
N ASP A 383 -28.56 32.57 -25.39
CA ASP A 383 -28.16 32.77 -26.79
C ASP A 383 -26.74 32.25 -27.04
N GLN A 384 -25.93 32.22 -25.98
CA GLN A 384 -24.55 31.72 -26.00
C GLN A 384 -24.44 30.32 -25.38
N LYS A 385 -25.56 29.75 -24.91
CA LYS A 385 -25.68 28.43 -24.27
C LYS A 385 -24.62 28.17 -23.20
N LYS A 386 -24.30 29.16 -22.37
CA LYS A 386 -23.28 29.05 -21.32
C LYS A 386 -23.75 29.58 -19.98
N ASN A 387 -23.23 28.99 -18.91
CA ASN A 387 -23.29 29.57 -17.58
C ASN A 387 -22.08 30.48 -17.38
N VAL A 388 -22.29 31.67 -16.81
CA VAL A 388 -21.23 32.59 -16.40
C VAL A 388 -21.49 33.05 -14.98
N TYR A 389 -20.53 33.70 -14.34
CA TYR A 389 -20.73 34.29 -13.02
C TYR A 389 -20.38 35.77 -13.01
N TYR A 390 -21.26 36.58 -12.45
CA TYR A 390 -21.07 38.01 -12.26
C TYR A 390 -20.80 38.28 -10.78
N ASN A 391 -19.70 38.97 -10.44
CA ASN A 391 -19.35 39.27 -9.06
C ASN A 391 -20.33 40.29 -8.43
N THR A 392 -20.10 40.69 -7.18
CA THR A 392 -20.98 41.64 -6.47
C THR A 392 -20.99 43.04 -7.10
N GLN A 393 -19.98 43.39 -7.89
CA GLN A 393 -19.93 44.60 -8.71
C GLN A 393 -20.60 44.41 -10.08
N GLY A 394 -21.14 43.23 -10.39
CA GLY A 394 -21.78 42.92 -11.67
C GLY A 394 -20.82 42.56 -12.80
N GLN A 395 -19.53 42.37 -12.52
CA GLN A 395 -18.51 42.06 -13.52
C GLN A 395 -18.38 40.55 -13.72
N MET A 396 -18.30 40.10 -14.97
CA MET A 396 -18.09 38.69 -15.30
C MET A 396 -16.71 38.24 -14.82
N VAL A 397 -16.64 37.09 -14.14
CA VAL A 397 -15.41 36.51 -13.62
C VAL A 397 -14.84 35.44 -14.56
N TYR A 398 -13.55 35.16 -14.39
CA TYR A 398 -12.77 34.24 -15.21
C TYR A 398 -11.85 33.39 -14.33
N GLY A 399 -11.39 32.25 -14.85
CA GLY A 399 -10.47 31.37 -14.14
C GLY A 399 -11.12 30.70 -12.93
N GLN A 400 -10.30 30.27 -11.98
CA GLN A 400 -10.79 29.62 -10.77
C GLN A 400 -11.41 30.63 -9.80
N GLN A 401 -12.61 30.35 -9.32
CA GLN A 401 -13.36 31.21 -8.41
C GLN A 401 -13.92 30.39 -7.25
N GLN A 402 -13.74 30.89 -6.03
CA GLN A 402 -14.33 30.27 -4.83
C GLN A 402 -15.64 30.97 -4.49
N ILE A 403 -16.76 30.27 -4.67
CA ILE A 403 -18.11 30.79 -4.50
C ILE A 403 -18.83 29.88 -3.50
N ASN A 404 -19.33 30.46 -2.40
CA ASN A 404 -20.03 29.74 -1.32
C ASN A 404 -19.26 28.50 -0.82
N GLY A 405 -17.94 28.61 -0.68
CA GLY A 405 -17.07 27.52 -0.22
C GLY A 405 -16.66 26.50 -1.28
N HIS A 406 -17.20 26.58 -2.50
CA HIS A 406 -16.88 25.65 -3.59
C HIS A 406 -16.04 26.33 -4.68
N TRP A 407 -15.11 25.59 -5.27
CA TRP A 407 -14.34 26.05 -6.42
C TRP A 407 -15.08 25.78 -7.72
N TYR A 408 -15.11 26.78 -8.59
CA TYR A 408 -15.62 26.74 -9.95
C TYR A 408 -14.51 27.17 -10.90
N LEU A 409 -14.58 26.75 -12.16
CA LEU A 409 -13.69 27.22 -13.22
C LEU A 409 -14.51 27.89 -14.30
N PHE A 410 -14.14 29.12 -14.65
CA PHE A 410 -14.69 29.85 -15.79
C PHE A 410 -13.62 30.00 -16.85
N ASP A 411 -13.97 29.71 -18.10
CA ASP A 411 -13.09 29.83 -19.25
C ASP A 411 -12.50 31.24 -19.32
N ARG A 412 -11.18 31.32 -19.50
CA ARG A 412 -10.42 32.59 -19.42
C ARG A 412 -10.74 33.62 -20.51
N TYR A 413 -11.48 33.23 -21.55
CA TYR A 413 -11.83 34.10 -22.67
C TYR A 413 -13.33 34.41 -22.69
N SER A 414 -14.14 33.36 -22.66
CA SER A 414 -15.59 33.44 -22.80
C SER A 414 -16.33 33.62 -21.47
N GLY A 415 -15.68 33.35 -20.33
CA GLY A 415 -16.33 33.31 -19.02
C GLY A 415 -17.27 32.11 -18.83
N ALA A 416 -17.32 31.17 -19.76
CA ALA A 416 -18.17 29.98 -19.66
C ALA A 416 -17.72 29.07 -18.51
N MET A 417 -18.64 28.65 -17.65
CA MET A 417 -18.37 27.69 -16.58
C MET A 417 -17.96 26.34 -17.18
N LEU A 418 -16.80 25.84 -16.77
CA LEU A 418 -16.23 24.58 -17.23
C LEU A 418 -16.56 23.45 -16.25
N THR A 419 -16.93 22.30 -16.81
CA THR A 419 -17.23 21.06 -16.08
C THR A 419 -16.36 19.91 -16.58
N GLY A 420 -16.35 18.78 -15.89
CA GLY A 420 -15.57 17.59 -16.24
C GLY A 420 -14.10 17.69 -15.85
N PHE A 421 -13.26 16.87 -16.47
CA PHE A 421 -11.81 16.90 -16.28
C PHE A 421 -11.22 18.16 -16.89
N GLN A 422 -10.44 18.90 -16.10
CA GLN A 422 -9.81 20.14 -16.52
C GLN A 422 -8.32 20.10 -16.18
N ASN A 423 -7.47 20.30 -17.19
CA ASN A 423 -6.04 20.53 -16.99
C ASN A 423 -5.80 22.01 -16.70
N LEU A 424 -5.32 22.31 -15.49
CA LEU A 424 -5.14 23.68 -15.03
C LEU A 424 -3.79 24.31 -15.44
N SER A 425 -3.00 23.64 -16.27
CA SER A 425 -1.73 24.19 -16.76
C SER A 425 -1.92 25.55 -17.42
N ASN A 426 -3.00 25.71 -18.19
CA ASN A 426 -3.39 26.97 -18.85
C ASN A 426 -3.83 28.07 -17.88
N TYR A 427 -3.99 27.73 -16.60
CA TYR A 427 -4.34 28.62 -15.49
C TYR A 427 -3.18 28.74 -14.48
N GLY A 428 -1.96 28.35 -14.88
CA GLY A 428 -0.75 28.50 -14.08
C GLY A 428 -0.54 27.40 -13.02
N GLN A 429 -1.30 26.30 -13.08
CA GLN A 429 -1.21 25.22 -12.10
C GLN A 429 -0.98 23.87 -12.76
N ASN A 430 0.07 23.16 -12.38
CA ASN A 430 0.37 21.84 -12.95
C ASN A 430 -0.45 20.72 -12.28
N LYS A 431 -1.77 20.70 -12.51
CA LYS A 431 -2.66 19.64 -12.01
C LYS A 431 -3.89 19.45 -12.89
N ILE A 432 -4.41 18.23 -12.87
CA ILE A 432 -5.72 17.88 -13.43
C ILE A 432 -6.73 17.85 -12.27
N VAL A 433 -7.90 18.44 -12.45
CA VAL A 433 -9.00 18.43 -11.48
C VAL A 433 -10.29 17.99 -12.17
N TYR A 434 -11.33 17.69 -11.40
CA TYR A 434 -12.66 17.39 -11.94
C TYR A 434 -13.72 18.34 -11.37
N TYR A 435 -14.45 19.03 -12.24
CA TYR A 435 -15.61 19.83 -11.86
C TYR A 435 -16.88 19.03 -12.17
N ASN A 436 -17.75 18.83 -11.17
CA ASN A 436 -18.96 18.05 -11.32
C ASN A 436 -19.99 18.75 -12.25
N LYS A 437 -21.14 18.11 -12.48
CA LYS A 437 -22.21 18.67 -13.35
C LYS A 437 -22.75 20.03 -12.87
N SER A 438 -22.63 20.33 -11.58
CA SER A 438 -22.98 21.64 -11.00
C SER A 438 -21.84 22.65 -11.09
N GLY A 439 -20.70 22.30 -11.67
CA GLY A 439 -19.52 23.16 -11.81
C GLY A 439 -18.60 23.20 -10.59
N GLN A 440 -18.84 22.37 -9.57
CA GLN A 440 -18.05 22.38 -8.34
C GLN A 440 -16.87 21.41 -8.43
N MET A 441 -15.69 21.85 -8.00
CA MET A 441 -14.50 20.99 -7.96
C MET A 441 -14.71 19.82 -6.99
N SER A 442 -14.35 18.63 -7.42
CA SER A 442 -14.50 17.38 -6.67
C SER A 442 -13.24 17.03 -5.90
N TYR A 443 -13.43 16.33 -4.79
CA TYR A 443 -12.38 15.93 -3.84
C TYR A 443 -12.58 14.47 -3.44
N GLY A 444 -11.51 13.81 -2.98
CA GLY A 444 -11.58 12.42 -2.53
C GLY A 444 -11.91 11.45 -3.66
N GLN A 445 -12.45 10.28 -3.29
CA GLN A 445 -12.82 9.26 -4.27
C GLN A 445 -14.11 9.63 -5.02
N GLN A 446 -14.09 9.53 -6.35
CA GLN A 446 -15.22 9.84 -7.21
C GLN A 446 -15.43 8.75 -8.26
N ALA A 447 -16.67 8.29 -8.42
CA ALA A 447 -17.06 7.37 -9.48
C ALA A 447 -17.51 8.18 -10.71
N ILE A 448 -16.72 8.12 -11.78
CA ILE A 448 -16.93 8.90 -13.00
C ILE A 448 -16.86 7.94 -14.19
N ASN A 449 -17.94 7.86 -14.97
CA ASN A 449 -18.03 7.02 -16.18
C ASN A 449 -17.59 5.55 -15.95
N GLY A 450 -18.01 4.96 -14.83
CA GLY A 450 -17.69 3.55 -14.50
C GLY A 450 -16.30 3.32 -13.91
N HIS A 451 -15.49 4.37 -13.72
CA HIS A 451 -14.17 4.28 -13.11
C HIS A 451 -14.09 5.08 -11.81
N TRP A 452 -13.30 4.60 -10.86
CA TRP A 452 -12.99 5.32 -9.63
C TRP A 452 -11.72 6.15 -9.82
N TYR A 453 -11.79 7.41 -9.42
CA TYR A 453 -10.69 8.37 -9.41
C TYR A 453 -10.47 8.85 -7.98
N LEU A 454 -9.25 9.27 -7.65
CA LEU A 454 -8.94 9.92 -6.38
C LEU A 454 -8.46 11.33 -6.64
N PHE A 455 -9.07 12.31 -5.97
CA PHE A 455 -8.64 13.70 -5.97
C PHE A 455 -8.14 14.09 -4.58
N ASP A 456 -7.02 14.79 -4.54
CA ASP A 456 -6.44 15.30 -3.31
C ASP A 456 -7.46 16.14 -2.53
N ARG A 457 -7.62 15.86 -1.24
CA ARG A 457 -8.68 16.43 -0.39
C ARG A 457 -8.58 17.93 -0.15
N TYR A 458 -7.46 18.56 -0.52
CA TYR A 458 -7.24 19.98 -0.33
C TYR A 458 -7.17 20.74 -1.65
N SER A 459 -6.33 20.25 -2.57
CA SER A 459 -6.02 20.93 -3.82
C SER A 459 -6.94 20.52 -4.99
N GLY A 460 -7.67 19.41 -4.86
CA GLY A 460 -8.49 18.81 -5.92
C GLY A 460 -7.67 18.14 -7.03
N ALA A 461 -6.34 18.04 -6.89
CA ALA A 461 -5.48 17.42 -7.88
C ALA A 461 -5.77 15.91 -8.00
N MET A 462 -5.96 15.41 -9.22
CA MET A 462 -6.13 13.99 -9.51
C MET A 462 -4.84 13.24 -9.14
N LEU A 463 -4.97 12.21 -8.31
CA LEU A 463 -3.87 11.38 -7.84
C LEU A 463 -3.73 10.11 -8.70
N THR A 464 -2.49 9.69 -8.92
CA THR A 464 -2.11 8.50 -9.69
C THR A 464 -1.10 7.65 -8.91
N GLY A 465 -0.80 6.44 -9.37
CA GLY A 465 0.09 5.50 -8.71
C GLY A 465 -0.54 4.84 -7.47
N PHE A 466 0.31 4.32 -6.59
CA PHE A 466 -0.11 3.76 -5.30
C PHE A 466 -0.57 4.86 -4.36
N GLN A 467 -1.76 4.69 -3.79
CA GLN A 467 -2.38 5.65 -2.89
C GLN A 467 -2.83 4.92 -1.63
N ASN A 468 -2.44 5.44 -0.46
CA ASN A 468 -3.00 5.03 0.82
C ASN A 468 -4.31 5.80 1.05
N LEU A 469 -5.42 5.09 1.21
CA LEU A 469 -6.74 5.68 1.33
C LEU A 469 -7.17 5.92 2.79
N ALA A 470 -6.32 5.61 3.78
CA ALA A 470 -6.63 5.88 5.19
C ALA A 470 -6.99 7.36 5.46
N PRO A 471 -6.32 8.37 4.84
CA PRO A 471 -6.70 9.78 4.96
C PRO A 471 -8.09 10.13 4.39
N TYR A 472 -8.71 9.20 3.65
CA TYR A 472 -10.04 9.29 3.05
C TYR A 472 -11.04 8.34 3.73
N GLY A 473 -10.69 7.77 4.89
CA GLY A 473 -11.56 6.92 5.69
C GLY A 473 -11.63 5.45 5.26
N GLN A 474 -10.67 4.96 4.47
CA GLN A 474 -10.63 3.56 4.04
C GLN A 474 -9.28 2.92 4.34
N ASP A 475 -9.27 1.81 5.07
CA ASP A 475 -8.04 1.08 5.38
C ASP A 475 -7.60 0.19 4.20
N LYS A 476 -7.09 0.81 3.14
CA LYS A 476 -6.54 0.11 1.98
C LYS A 476 -5.53 0.94 1.21
N ILE A 477 -4.65 0.25 0.50
CA ILE A 477 -3.85 0.81 -0.58
C ILE A 477 -4.52 0.45 -1.91
N ALA A 478 -4.62 1.40 -2.84
CA ALA A 478 -5.11 1.15 -4.19
C ALA A 478 -4.12 1.74 -5.22
N TYR A 479 -4.19 1.26 -6.46
CA TYR A 479 -3.39 1.82 -7.54
C TYR A 479 -4.26 2.51 -8.57
N TYR A 480 -3.93 3.76 -8.90
CA TYR A 480 -4.58 4.54 -9.94
C TYR A 480 -3.64 4.66 -11.14
N ASN A 481 -4.09 4.28 -12.33
CA ASN A 481 -3.24 4.30 -13.53
C ASN A 481 -2.86 5.73 -13.96
N LYS A 482 -2.07 5.86 -15.04
CA LYS A 482 -1.67 7.18 -15.57
C LYS A 482 -2.83 8.09 -16.00
N TYR A 483 -4.02 7.52 -16.20
CA TYR A 483 -5.25 8.25 -16.49
C TYR A 483 -6.09 8.54 -15.23
N GLY A 484 -5.61 8.15 -14.04
CA GLY A 484 -6.29 8.34 -12.76
C GLY A 484 -7.33 7.29 -12.42
N GLN A 485 -7.45 6.20 -13.18
CA GLN A 485 -8.45 5.16 -12.93
C GLN A 485 -7.92 4.11 -11.98
N MET A 486 -8.69 3.77 -10.94
CA MET A 486 -8.37 2.69 -10.01
C MET A 486 -8.31 1.34 -10.73
N LEU A 487 -7.27 0.56 -10.46
CA LEU A 487 -7.07 -0.77 -11.02
C LEU A 487 -7.61 -1.87 -10.10
N TYR A 488 -7.90 -3.02 -10.71
CA TYR A 488 -8.46 -4.22 -10.07
C TYR A 488 -7.77 -5.47 -10.61
N ASN A 489 -7.98 -6.61 -9.95
CA ASN A 489 -7.43 -7.91 -10.35
C ASN A 489 -5.89 -7.88 -10.39
N GLN A 490 -5.31 -8.86 -11.08
CA GLN A 490 -3.87 -8.97 -11.24
C GLN A 490 -3.35 -7.93 -12.24
N GLN A 491 -2.32 -7.18 -11.84
CA GLN A 491 -1.74 -6.12 -12.65
C GLN A 491 -0.22 -6.21 -12.61
N GLN A 492 0.43 -6.02 -13.76
CA GLN A 492 1.88 -5.92 -13.84
C GLN A 492 2.28 -4.44 -13.86
N ILE A 493 3.00 -3.99 -12.83
CA ILE A 493 3.40 -2.59 -12.63
C ILE A 493 4.90 -2.57 -12.36
N ASN A 494 5.65 -1.85 -13.21
CA ASN A 494 7.11 -1.72 -13.11
C ASN A 494 7.84 -3.09 -13.00
N GLY A 495 7.39 -4.08 -13.77
CA GLY A 495 7.98 -5.42 -13.79
C GLY A 495 7.50 -6.38 -12.68
N HIS A 496 6.76 -5.89 -11.69
CA HIS A 496 6.23 -6.71 -10.60
C HIS A 496 4.74 -6.97 -10.75
N TRP A 497 4.29 -8.16 -10.37
CA TRP A 497 2.87 -8.50 -10.31
C TRP A 497 2.29 -8.10 -8.96
N TYR A 498 1.12 -7.46 -8.99
CA TYR A 498 0.30 -7.09 -7.84
C TYR A 498 -1.09 -7.69 -8.02
N LEU A 499 -1.80 -7.91 -6.91
CA LEU A 499 -3.21 -8.28 -6.92
C LEU A 499 -4.02 -7.19 -6.23
N PHE A 500 -5.04 -6.69 -6.92
CA PHE A 500 -6.04 -5.79 -6.36
C PHE A 500 -7.37 -6.55 -6.26
N ASP A 501 -8.06 -6.39 -5.14
CA ASP A 501 -9.39 -6.95 -4.94
C ASP A 501 -10.33 -6.51 -6.06
N LYS A 502 -11.11 -7.45 -6.58
CA LYS A 502 -11.91 -7.25 -7.80
C LYS A 502 -13.08 -6.28 -7.63
N TYR A 503 -13.45 -5.94 -6.40
CA TYR A 503 -14.57 -5.06 -6.09
C TYR A 503 -14.10 -3.74 -5.49
N SER A 504 -13.24 -3.82 -4.47
CA SER A 504 -12.81 -2.67 -3.69
C SER A 504 -11.55 -1.99 -4.24
N GLY A 505 -10.77 -2.67 -5.09
CA GLY A 505 -9.47 -2.19 -5.57
C GLY A 505 -8.38 -2.19 -4.49
N ALA A 506 -8.61 -2.82 -3.34
CA ALA A 506 -7.61 -2.94 -2.28
C ALA A 506 -6.46 -3.85 -2.73
N MET A 507 -5.22 -3.40 -2.57
CA MET A 507 -4.02 -4.19 -2.82
C MET A 507 -3.96 -5.35 -1.80
N LEU A 508 -3.87 -6.57 -2.30
CA LEU A 508 -3.80 -7.79 -1.50
C LEU A 508 -2.35 -8.23 -1.30
N THR A 509 -2.07 -8.75 -0.10
CA THR A 509 -0.76 -9.27 0.31
C THR A 509 -0.91 -10.68 0.89
N GLY A 510 0.21 -11.36 1.16
CA GLY A 510 0.23 -12.71 1.71
C GLY A 510 -0.16 -13.79 0.69
N PHE A 511 -0.56 -14.96 1.21
CA PHE A 511 -1.04 -16.07 0.39
C PHE A 511 -2.39 -15.74 -0.27
N GLN A 512 -2.46 -15.90 -1.58
CA GLN A 512 -3.66 -15.64 -2.37
C GLN A 512 -3.98 -16.83 -3.27
N ASN A 513 -5.18 -17.40 -3.10
CA ASN A 513 -5.72 -18.38 -4.02
C ASN A 513 -6.40 -17.65 -5.18
N LEU A 514 -5.89 -17.85 -6.40
CA LEU A 514 -6.30 -17.08 -7.57
C LEU A 514 -7.47 -17.71 -8.35
N SER A 515 -8.10 -18.76 -7.82
CA SER A 515 -9.26 -19.41 -8.47
C SER A 515 -10.40 -18.41 -8.73
N GLY A 516 -10.66 -17.51 -7.78
CA GLY A 516 -11.64 -16.42 -7.90
C GLY A 516 -11.30 -15.34 -8.92
N TYR A 517 -10.09 -15.42 -9.52
CA TYR A 517 -9.56 -14.58 -10.59
C TYR A 517 -9.30 -15.37 -11.88
N GLY A 518 -9.83 -16.60 -11.98
CA GLY A 518 -9.74 -17.45 -13.18
C GLY A 518 -8.44 -18.24 -13.32
N GLN A 519 -7.63 -18.35 -12.26
CA GLN A 519 -6.36 -19.09 -12.29
C GLN A 519 -6.33 -20.16 -11.19
N ASN A 520 -6.08 -21.43 -11.55
CA ASN A 520 -6.00 -22.51 -10.56
C ASN A 520 -4.59 -22.60 -9.92
N LYS A 521 -4.22 -21.60 -9.14
CA LYS A 521 -2.95 -21.58 -8.40
C LYS A 521 -3.03 -20.73 -7.14
N THR A 522 -2.19 -21.05 -6.17
CA THR A 522 -1.91 -20.19 -5.00
C THR A 522 -0.59 -19.47 -5.24
N VAL A 523 -0.52 -18.19 -4.89
CA VAL A 523 0.70 -17.37 -4.99
C VAL A 523 0.92 -16.64 -3.66
N TYR A 524 2.07 -15.99 -3.50
CA TYR A 524 2.33 -15.13 -2.34
C TYR A 524 2.73 -13.73 -2.79
N TYR A 525 2.08 -12.71 -2.23
CA TYR A 525 2.42 -11.31 -2.41
C TYR A 525 3.12 -10.79 -1.15
N ASP A 526 4.24 -10.13 -1.28
CA ASP A 526 4.99 -9.60 -0.14
C ASP A 526 4.27 -8.42 0.54
N LYS A 527 4.90 -7.84 1.57
CA LYS A 527 4.36 -6.67 2.29
C LYS A 527 4.18 -5.43 1.42
N ASN A 528 4.91 -5.33 0.30
CA ASN A 528 4.78 -4.26 -0.68
C ASN A 528 3.75 -4.61 -1.77
N GLY A 529 3.13 -5.79 -1.70
CA GLY A 529 2.16 -6.29 -2.67
C GLY A 529 2.77 -6.94 -3.91
N GLN A 530 4.08 -7.24 -3.92
CA GLN A 530 4.77 -7.83 -5.07
C GLN A 530 4.72 -9.36 -5.00
N MET A 531 4.35 -10.01 -6.10
CA MET A 531 4.33 -11.47 -6.18
C MET A 531 5.75 -12.04 -6.04
N LEU A 532 5.92 -13.04 -5.19
CA LEU A 532 7.19 -13.72 -4.96
C LEU A 532 7.38 -14.93 -5.87
N TYR A 533 8.66 -15.27 -6.08
CA TYR A 533 9.13 -16.35 -6.94
C TYR A 533 10.26 -17.12 -6.25
N GLY A 534 10.49 -18.36 -6.68
CA GLY A 534 11.58 -19.19 -6.15
C GLY A 534 11.38 -19.59 -4.70
N GLN A 535 12.49 -19.94 -4.04
CA GLN A 535 12.46 -20.39 -2.65
C GLN A 535 12.32 -19.18 -1.72
N GLN A 536 11.32 -19.21 -0.84
CA GLN A 536 11.02 -18.10 0.06
C GLN A 536 10.73 -18.60 1.47
N GLN A 537 11.24 -17.88 2.48
CA GLN A 537 10.90 -18.17 3.87
C GLN A 537 9.79 -17.23 4.34
N VAL A 538 8.66 -17.80 4.75
CA VAL A 538 7.49 -17.07 5.23
C VAL A 538 7.11 -17.61 6.60
N ASN A 539 7.09 -16.74 7.62
CA ASN A 539 6.77 -17.10 9.00
C ASN A 539 7.56 -18.33 9.50
N GLY A 540 8.87 -18.35 9.25
CA GLY A 540 9.78 -19.43 9.66
C GLY A 540 9.77 -20.67 8.75
N ASN A 541 8.78 -20.85 7.90
CA ASN A 541 8.65 -22.02 7.02
C ASN A 541 9.13 -21.70 5.60
N TRP A 542 9.78 -22.66 4.95
CA TRP A 542 10.22 -22.53 3.56
C TRP A 542 9.11 -22.98 2.60
N TYR A 543 8.90 -22.19 1.56
CA TYR A 543 7.99 -22.44 0.44
C TYR A 543 8.76 -22.35 -0.87
N LEU A 544 8.21 -22.91 -1.94
CA LEU A 544 8.72 -22.75 -3.29
C LEU A 544 7.62 -22.20 -4.19
N PHE A 545 7.92 -21.12 -4.90
CA PHE A 545 7.05 -20.57 -5.94
C PHE A 545 7.70 -20.77 -7.30
N ASP A 546 6.93 -21.20 -8.29
CA ASP A 546 7.39 -21.36 -9.65
C ASP A 546 7.97 -20.05 -10.19
N GLN A 547 9.16 -20.13 -10.78
CA GLN A 547 9.97 -18.96 -11.19
C GLN A 547 9.32 -18.08 -12.27
N TYR A 548 8.29 -18.57 -12.96
CA TYR A 548 7.62 -17.82 -14.04
C TYR A 548 6.20 -17.42 -13.63
N SER A 549 5.43 -18.38 -13.14
CA SER A 549 4.01 -18.20 -12.86
C SER A 549 3.72 -17.74 -11.42
N GLY A 550 4.70 -17.84 -10.51
CA GLY A 550 4.53 -17.58 -9.08
C GLY A 550 3.70 -18.63 -8.34
N ALA A 551 3.30 -19.73 -9.01
CA ALA A 551 2.49 -20.78 -8.40
C ALA A 551 3.25 -21.49 -7.28
N MET A 552 2.64 -21.61 -6.11
CA MET A 552 3.18 -22.39 -5.00
C MET A 552 3.30 -23.86 -5.40
N LEU A 553 4.50 -24.41 -5.27
CA LEU A 553 4.83 -25.78 -5.62
C LEU A 553 4.81 -26.67 -4.36
N THR A 554 4.26 -27.87 -4.52
CA THR A 554 4.18 -28.90 -3.47
C THR A 554 4.84 -30.20 -3.95
N GLY A 555 4.99 -31.18 -3.06
CA GLY A 555 5.59 -32.48 -3.34
C GLY A 555 7.11 -32.44 -3.51
N PHE A 556 7.66 -33.46 -4.18
CA PHE A 556 9.08 -33.53 -4.50
C PHE A 556 9.47 -32.45 -5.52
N GLN A 557 10.47 -31.66 -5.17
CA GLN A 557 10.99 -30.58 -6.01
C GLN A 557 12.51 -30.70 -6.14
N ASN A 558 12.98 -30.89 -7.36
CA ASN A 558 14.39 -30.73 -7.70
C ASN A 558 14.69 -29.23 -7.85
N LEU A 559 15.60 -28.72 -7.02
CA LEU A 559 15.93 -27.31 -6.95
C LEU A 559 17.06 -26.88 -7.89
N SER A 560 17.53 -27.75 -8.78
CA SER A 560 18.63 -27.44 -9.71
C SER A 560 18.34 -26.20 -10.57
N ARG A 561 17.11 -26.05 -11.05
CA ARG A 561 16.63 -24.88 -11.80
C ARG A 561 16.60 -23.57 -10.98
N TYR A 562 16.68 -23.67 -9.67
CA TYR A 562 16.77 -22.54 -8.73
C TYR A 562 18.21 -22.35 -8.21
N GLY A 563 19.20 -22.96 -8.87
CA GLY A 563 20.63 -22.84 -8.53
C GLY A 563 21.09 -23.70 -7.36
N GLN A 564 20.27 -24.68 -6.91
CA GLN A 564 20.61 -25.54 -5.77
C GLN A 564 20.62 -27.01 -6.17
N ASN A 565 21.73 -27.72 -5.95
CA ASN A 565 21.82 -29.15 -6.26
C ASN A 565 21.24 -30.02 -5.14
N LYS A 566 19.91 -29.96 -4.94
CA LYS A 566 19.20 -30.81 -3.98
C LYS A 566 17.76 -31.07 -4.41
N THR A 567 17.22 -32.20 -3.98
CA THR A 567 15.79 -32.49 -4.01
C THR A 567 15.21 -32.28 -2.62
N VAL A 568 14.07 -31.62 -2.52
CA VAL A 568 13.36 -31.39 -1.25
C VAL A 568 11.90 -31.83 -1.40
N TYR A 569 11.16 -31.89 -0.30
CA TYR A 569 9.73 -32.14 -0.34
C TYR A 569 8.96 -31.02 0.34
N TYR A 570 7.96 -30.48 -0.35
CA TYR A 570 7.01 -29.51 0.20
C TYR A 570 5.68 -30.22 0.49
N ASP A 571 5.12 -30.03 1.67
CA ASP A 571 3.85 -30.66 2.06
C ASP A 571 2.64 -30.09 1.30
N ARG A 572 1.43 -30.53 1.66
CA ARG A 572 0.19 -30.05 1.03
C ARG A 572 -0.11 -28.57 1.30
N ASN A 573 0.46 -28.01 2.38
CA ASN A 573 0.39 -26.59 2.69
C ASN A 573 1.52 -25.79 2.02
N GLY A 574 2.43 -26.46 1.30
CA GLY A 574 3.58 -25.87 0.63
C GLY A 574 4.80 -25.68 1.53
N GLN A 575 4.83 -26.28 2.72
CA GLN A 575 5.93 -26.14 3.69
C GLN A 575 7.00 -27.21 3.46
N MET A 576 8.27 -26.81 3.41
CA MET A 576 9.38 -27.75 3.24
C MET A 576 9.49 -28.69 4.45
N LEU A 577 9.61 -29.99 4.20
CA LEU A 577 9.77 -31.01 5.23
C LEU A 577 11.24 -31.26 5.57
N TYR A 578 11.44 -31.75 6.80
CA TYR A 578 12.74 -32.05 7.39
C TYR A 578 12.69 -33.38 8.15
N GLY A 579 13.84 -34.01 8.35
CA GLY A 579 13.95 -35.25 9.12
C GLY A 579 13.29 -36.44 8.43
N GLN A 580 12.96 -37.46 9.22
CA GLN A 580 12.36 -38.69 8.70
C GLN A 580 10.87 -38.49 8.42
N GLN A 581 10.42 -38.79 7.21
CA GLN A 581 9.04 -38.56 6.77
C GLN A 581 8.50 -39.78 6.03
N GLN A 582 7.25 -40.15 6.29
CA GLN A 582 6.55 -41.20 5.56
C GLN A 582 5.68 -40.57 4.48
N ILE A 583 5.99 -40.83 3.21
CA ILE A 583 5.32 -40.24 2.04
C ILE A 583 4.91 -41.38 1.11
N ASN A 584 3.61 -41.47 0.80
CA ASN A 584 3.05 -42.51 -0.08
C ASN A 584 3.47 -43.95 0.32
N GLY A 585 3.53 -44.24 1.63
CA GLY A 585 3.90 -45.55 2.16
C GLY A 585 5.41 -45.82 2.29
N HIS A 586 6.27 -44.95 1.75
CA HIS A 586 7.72 -45.09 1.84
C HIS A 586 8.31 -44.10 2.85
N TRP A 587 9.35 -44.53 3.55
CA TRP A 587 10.11 -43.65 4.44
C TRP A 587 11.22 -42.96 3.68
N TYR A 588 11.35 -41.65 3.88
CA TYR A 588 12.39 -40.78 3.35
C TYR A 588 13.10 -40.06 4.49
N LEU A 589 14.33 -39.60 4.25
CA LEU A 589 15.06 -38.74 5.16
C LEU A 589 15.42 -37.43 4.46
N PHE A 590 15.07 -36.31 5.10
CA PHE A 590 15.48 -34.99 4.68
C PHE A 590 16.44 -34.40 5.71
N ASP A 591 17.51 -33.77 5.23
CA ASP A 591 18.48 -33.10 6.08
C ASP A 591 17.78 -32.06 6.97
N LYS A 592 18.09 -32.09 8.27
CA LYS A 592 17.42 -31.29 9.31
C LYS A 592 17.56 -29.77 9.15
N TYR A 593 18.49 -29.30 8.33
CA TYR A 593 18.74 -27.87 8.13
C TYR A 593 18.38 -27.41 6.73
N SER A 594 18.88 -28.13 5.72
CA SER A 594 18.76 -27.75 4.32
C SER A 594 17.50 -28.30 3.64
N GLY A 595 16.84 -29.29 4.24
CA GLY A 595 15.71 -30.03 3.66
C GLY A 595 16.11 -30.96 2.51
N ALA A 596 17.41 -31.14 2.24
CA ALA A 596 17.88 -31.99 1.15
C ALA A 596 17.55 -33.46 1.43
N MET A 597 16.92 -34.14 0.47
CA MET A 597 16.66 -35.58 0.52
C MET A 597 17.99 -36.34 0.57
N LEU A 598 18.15 -37.19 1.57
CA LEU A 598 19.33 -38.00 1.80
C LEU A 598 19.14 -39.40 1.23
N THR A 599 20.21 -39.94 0.64
CA THR A 599 20.27 -41.30 0.07
C THR A 599 21.46 -42.07 0.66
N GLY A 600 21.54 -43.37 0.38
CA GLY A 600 22.60 -44.25 0.86
C GLY A 600 22.48 -44.60 2.35
N PHE A 601 23.59 -45.01 2.96
CA PHE A 601 23.66 -45.32 4.38
C PHE A 601 23.51 -44.06 5.23
N GLN A 602 22.56 -44.08 6.16
CA GLN A 602 22.28 -42.96 7.05
C GLN A 602 22.24 -43.45 8.50
N ASN A 603 23.08 -42.85 9.35
CA ASN A 603 23.00 -43.03 10.80
C ASN A 603 21.97 -42.04 11.36
N LEU A 604 20.91 -42.56 11.97
CA LEU A 604 19.78 -41.75 12.43
C LEU A 604 19.95 -41.19 13.85
N SER A 605 21.13 -41.32 14.47
CA SER A 605 21.38 -40.82 15.82
C SER A 605 21.13 -39.31 15.94
N GLY A 606 21.53 -38.55 14.92
CA GLY A 606 21.26 -37.11 14.79
C GLY A 606 19.78 -36.75 14.59
N TYR A 607 18.92 -37.75 14.40
CA TYR A 607 17.47 -37.65 14.26
C TYR A 607 16.73 -38.34 15.42
N GLY A 608 17.44 -38.64 16.52
CA GLY A 608 16.87 -39.21 17.75
C GLY A 608 16.70 -40.74 17.72
N GLN A 609 17.28 -41.45 16.74
CA GLN A 609 17.15 -42.91 16.62
C GLN A 609 18.51 -43.58 16.56
N ASN A 610 18.76 -44.55 17.45
CA ASN A 610 20.04 -45.28 17.47
C ASN A 610 20.05 -46.44 16.46
N LYS A 611 20.01 -46.14 15.16
CA LYS A 611 20.11 -47.14 14.09
C LYS A 611 20.73 -46.56 12.81
N THR A 612 21.36 -47.44 12.04
CA THR A 612 21.75 -47.15 10.65
C THR A 612 20.72 -47.75 9.72
N VAL A 613 20.31 -47.01 8.70
CA VAL A 613 19.38 -47.46 7.65
C VAL A 613 19.99 -47.19 6.28
N TYR A 614 19.37 -47.69 5.22
CA TYR A 614 19.77 -47.37 3.85
C TYR A 614 18.58 -46.81 3.06
N TYR A 615 18.78 -45.67 2.41
CA TYR A 615 17.83 -45.07 1.49
C TYR A 615 18.32 -45.28 0.05
N ASP A 616 17.47 -45.76 -0.84
CA ASP A 616 17.84 -46.02 -2.23
C ASP A 616 18.10 -44.74 -3.04
N LYS A 617 18.37 -44.88 -4.34
CA LYS A 617 18.62 -43.74 -5.24
C LYS A 617 17.40 -42.81 -5.42
N TYR A 618 16.20 -43.29 -5.08
CA TYR A 618 14.96 -42.51 -5.06
C TYR A 618 14.65 -41.95 -3.67
N GLY A 619 15.50 -42.22 -2.67
CA GLY A 619 15.34 -41.77 -1.29
C GLY A 619 14.44 -42.66 -0.44
N GLN A 620 14.07 -43.85 -0.89
CA GLN A 620 13.18 -44.76 -0.16
C GLN A 620 13.98 -45.68 0.78
N MET A 621 13.57 -45.81 2.03
CA MET A 621 14.22 -46.69 2.99
C MET A 621 14.05 -48.16 2.58
N LEU A 622 15.16 -48.91 2.57
CA LEU A 622 15.17 -50.33 2.24
C LEU A 622 14.98 -51.23 3.48
N TYR A 623 14.48 -52.43 3.23
CA TYR A 623 14.19 -53.47 4.22
C TYR A 623 14.69 -54.84 3.75
N GLY A 624 14.87 -55.77 4.68
CA GLY A 624 15.25 -57.14 4.35
C GLY A 624 16.66 -57.26 3.79
N GLN A 625 16.92 -58.36 3.08
CA GLN A 625 18.24 -58.65 2.52
C GLN A 625 18.46 -57.81 1.25
N GLN A 626 19.56 -57.05 1.20
CA GLN A 626 19.85 -56.13 0.09
C GLN A 626 21.30 -56.27 -0.35
N GLN A 627 21.55 -56.27 -1.66
CA GLN A 627 22.89 -56.24 -2.21
C GLN A 627 23.26 -54.81 -2.63
N ILE A 628 24.26 -54.24 -1.95
CA ILE A 628 24.68 -52.84 -2.13
C ILE A 628 26.19 -52.84 -2.39
N ASN A 629 26.60 -52.30 -3.54
CA ASN A 629 28.01 -52.24 -3.95
C ASN A 629 28.72 -53.61 -3.81
N GLY A 630 28.08 -54.67 -4.31
CA GLY A 630 28.60 -56.04 -4.29
C GLY A 630 28.50 -56.78 -2.95
N ASN A 631 28.20 -56.10 -1.85
CA ASN A 631 28.10 -56.69 -0.52
C ASN A 631 26.63 -56.92 -0.13
N TRP A 632 26.35 -58.02 0.56
CA TRP A 632 25.02 -58.28 1.10
C TRP A 632 24.89 -57.68 2.50
N TYR A 633 23.77 -57.01 2.74
CA TYR A 633 23.36 -56.42 4.02
C TYR A 633 21.99 -56.97 4.41
N LEU A 634 21.64 -56.86 5.69
CA LEU A 634 20.30 -57.16 6.18
C LEU A 634 19.75 -55.97 6.94
N PHE A 635 18.56 -55.53 6.57
CA PHE A 635 17.80 -54.51 7.27
C PHE A 635 16.58 -55.15 7.93
N ASP A 636 16.29 -54.74 9.16
CA ASP A 636 15.10 -55.18 9.88
C ASP A 636 13.83 -54.85 9.07
N GLN A 637 12.91 -55.80 8.99
CA GLN A 637 11.75 -55.74 8.08
C GLN A 637 10.72 -54.67 8.45
N TYR A 638 10.78 -54.13 9.67
CA TYR A 638 9.83 -53.12 10.16
C TYR A 638 10.52 -51.77 10.38
N SER A 639 11.64 -51.78 11.09
CA SER A 639 12.34 -50.56 11.48
C SER A 639 13.37 -50.07 10.46
N GLY A 640 13.75 -50.91 9.49
CA GLY A 640 14.81 -50.63 8.51
C GLY A 640 16.22 -50.63 9.12
N ALA A 641 16.39 -50.98 10.40
CA ALA A 641 17.69 -50.97 11.07
C ALA A 641 18.63 -52.02 10.46
N MET A 642 19.84 -51.61 10.11
CA MET A 642 20.89 -52.51 9.64
C MET A 642 21.28 -53.49 10.75
N LEU A 643 21.18 -54.77 10.46
CA LEU A 643 21.48 -55.86 11.38
C LEU A 643 22.93 -56.33 11.20
N THR A 644 23.58 -56.67 12.31
CA THR A 644 24.95 -57.21 12.36
C THR A 644 24.98 -58.50 13.19
N GLY A 645 26.13 -59.19 13.19
CA GLY A 645 26.33 -60.45 13.91
C GLY A 645 25.64 -61.64 13.25
N PHE A 646 25.43 -62.71 14.02
CA PHE A 646 24.70 -63.90 13.57
C PHE A 646 23.23 -63.56 13.35
N GLN A 647 22.72 -63.87 12.16
CA GLN A 647 21.33 -63.65 11.79
C GLN A 647 20.73 -64.92 11.21
N ASN A 648 19.67 -65.41 11.86
CA ASN A 648 18.83 -66.45 11.29
C ASN A 648 17.84 -65.81 10.31
N LEU A 649 17.89 -66.25 9.05
CA LEU A 649 17.10 -65.70 7.96
C LEU A 649 15.73 -66.36 7.77
N SER A 650 15.27 -67.24 8.67
CA SER A 650 13.96 -67.92 8.52
C SER A 650 12.81 -66.92 8.35
N ARG A 651 12.84 -65.82 9.12
CA ARG A 651 11.85 -64.73 9.05
C ARG A 651 11.86 -63.95 7.73
N TYR A 652 12.91 -64.11 6.94
CA TYR A 652 13.07 -63.53 5.59
C TYR A 652 12.88 -64.59 4.50
N GLY A 653 12.26 -65.73 4.83
CA GLY A 653 11.96 -66.81 3.90
C GLY A 653 13.13 -67.73 3.55
N GLN A 654 14.25 -67.66 4.28
CA GLN A 654 15.45 -68.46 3.99
C GLN A 654 15.84 -69.33 5.20
N ASN A 655 15.97 -70.64 5.00
CA ASN A 655 16.38 -71.55 6.08
C ASN A 655 17.91 -71.61 6.22
N LYS A 656 18.53 -70.51 6.65
CA LYS A 656 19.97 -70.45 6.93
C LYS A 656 20.31 -69.42 7.99
N THR A 657 21.41 -69.66 8.69
CA THR A 657 22.09 -68.67 9.55
C THR A 657 23.25 -68.09 8.77
N VAL A 658 23.41 -66.77 8.81
CA VAL A 658 24.54 -66.05 8.20
C VAL A 658 25.20 -65.15 9.25
N TYR A 659 26.37 -64.60 8.94
CA TYR A 659 27.01 -63.60 9.80
C TYR A 659 27.27 -62.31 9.05
N TYR A 660 26.82 -61.19 9.61
CA TYR A 660 27.10 -59.85 9.12
C TYR A 660 28.16 -59.19 10.00
N ASN A 661 29.23 -58.66 9.41
CA ASN A 661 30.30 -58.02 10.17
C ASN A 661 29.84 -56.70 10.83
N LYS A 662 30.75 -56.02 11.56
CA LYS A 662 30.44 -54.73 12.22
C LYS A 662 30.03 -53.60 11.26
N TYR A 663 30.33 -53.73 9.98
CA TYR A 663 29.90 -52.83 8.91
C TYR A 663 28.61 -53.28 8.23
N GLY A 664 28.00 -54.38 8.68
CA GLY A 664 26.76 -54.94 8.14
C GLY A 664 26.95 -55.81 6.90
N GLN A 665 28.17 -56.17 6.53
CA GLN A 665 28.44 -56.96 5.32
C GLN A 665 28.43 -58.46 5.64
N MET A 666 27.73 -59.26 4.83
CA MET A 666 27.69 -60.72 4.97
C MET A 666 29.08 -61.31 4.75
N LEU A 667 29.51 -62.20 5.65
CA LEU A 667 30.79 -62.89 5.54
C LEU A 667 30.65 -64.23 4.81
N TYR A 668 31.77 -64.67 4.24
CA TYR A 668 31.91 -65.90 3.46
C TYR A 668 33.19 -66.62 3.86
N GLY A 669 33.26 -67.92 3.60
CA GLY A 669 34.44 -68.73 3.86
C GLY A 669 34.72 -68.90 5.36
N GLN A 670 35.95 -69.26 5.69
CA GLN A 670 36.35 -69.50 7.06
C GLN A 670 36.62 -68.18 7.79
N GLN A 671 35.97 -67.96 8.94
CA GLN A 671 36.02 -66.71 9.69
C GLN A 671 36.24 -66.98 11.18
N GLN A 672 37.07 -66.17 11.83
CA GLN A 672 37.25 -66.23 13.28
C GLN A 672 36.39 -65.15 13.96
N ILE A 673 35.42 -65.57 14.77
CA ILE A 673 34.46 -64.71 15.45
C ILE A 673 34.48 -65.04 16.94
N ASN A 674 34.75 -64.06 17.79
CA ASN A 674 34.85 -64.24 19.24
C ASN A 674 35.75 -65.43 19.63
N ARG A 675 36.95 -65.51 19.02
CA ARG A 675 37.97 -66.57 19.17
C ARG A 675 37.62 -67.95 18.61
N ASN A 676 36.38 -68.20 18.20
CA ASN A 676 35.97 -69.46 17.58
C ASN A 676 36.01 -69.35 16.05
N TRP A 677 36.36 -70.44 15.37
CA TRP A 677 36.33 -70.50 13.92
C TRP A 677 34.99 -71.03 13.43
N TYR A 678 34.45 -70.39 12.40
CA TYR A 678 33.21 -70.73 11.71
C TYR A 678 33.47 -70.85 10.21
N LEU A 679 32.63 -71.60 9.51
CA LEU A 679 32.64 -71.66 8.05
C LEU A 679 31.31 -71.17 7.49
N PHE A 680 31.37 -70.25 6.53
CA PHE A 680 30.22 -69.79 5.77
C PHE A 680 30.37 -70.20 4.31
N ASP A 681 29.28 -70.67 3.70
CA ASP A 681 29.26 -71.05 2.29
C ASP A 681 29.70 -69.88 1.40
N GLN A 682 30.61 -70.16 0.48
CA GLN A 682 31.25 -69.13 -0.37
C GLN A 682 30.29 -68.42 -1.34
N TYR A 683 29.09 -68.96 -1.59
CA TYR A 683 28.14 -68.39 -2.54
C TYR A 683 26.98 -67.72 -1.84
N ASN A 684 26.40 -68.37 -0.83
CA ASN A 684 25.16 -67.91 -0.20
C ASN A 684 25.30 -67.47 1.25
N GLY A 685 26.51 -67.57 1.82
CA GLY A 685 26.84 -67.13 3.17
C GLY A 685 26.27 -67.99 4.31
N ALA A 686 25.64 -69.14 4.00
CA ALA A 686 25.08 -70.02 5.02
C ALA A 686 26.18 -70.59 5.93
N MET A 687 26.00 -70.52 7.24
CA MET A 687 26.86 -71.16 8.21
C MET A 687 26.81 -72.68 8.02
N LEU A 688 27.98 -73.28 7.84
CA LEU A 688 28.15 -74.71 7.62
C LEU A 688 28.53 -75.40 8.94
N THR A 689 27.94 -76.56 9.18
CA THR A 689 28.20 -77.42 10.34
C THR A 689 28.65 -78.82 9.89
N GLY A 690 29.06 -79.67 10.82
CA GLY A 690 29.54 -81.02 10.57
C GLY A 690 30.93 -81.09 9.94
N PHE A 691 31.26 -82.23 9.31
CA PHE A 691 32.51 -82.42 8.59
C PHE A 691 32.56 -81.55 7.34
N GLN A 692 33.61 -80.76 7.20
CA GLN A 692 33.81 -79.86 6.07
C GLN A 692 35.22 -80.03 5.48
N ASN A 693 35.27 -80.37 4.19
CA ASN A 693 36.50 -80.35 3.41
C ASN A 693 36.78 -78.91 2.94
N LEU A 694 37.91 -78.36 3.34
CA LEU A 694 38.26 -76.96 3.10
C LEU A 694 39.04 -76.71 1.79
N THR A 695 39.22 -77.71 0.93
CA THR A 695 39.98 -77.56 -0.33
C THR A 695 39.38 -76.46 -1.22
N ARG A 696 38.05 -76.36 -1.28
CA ARG A 696 37.34 -75.29 -2.01
C ARG A 696 37.54 -73.89 -1.43
N TYR A 697 38.03 -73.79 -0.19
CA TYR A 697 38.38 -72.54 0.49
C TYR A 697 39.90 -72.32 0.53
N GLY A 698 40.66 -73.03 -0.32
CA GLY A 698 42.11 -72.88 -0.45
C GLY A 698 42.94 -73.60 0.62
N GLN A 699 42.35 -74.50 1.42
CA GLN A 699 43.05 -75.22 2.48
C GLN A 699 42.91 -76.73 2.32
N ASN A 700 44.01 -77.46 2.19
CA ASN A 700 43.97 -78.92 2.07
C ASN A 700 43.80 -79.61 3.43
N LYS A 701 42.61 -79.50 4.05
CA LYS A 701 42.27 -80.18 5.30
C LYS A 701 40.77 -80.42 5.43
N THR A 702 40.41 -81.46 6.17
CA THR A 702 39.05 -81.68 6.67
C THR A 702 38.98 -81.22 8.12
N VAL A 703 37.92 -80.51 8.49
CA VAL A 703 37.66 -80.05 9.86
C VAL A 703 36.23 -80.42 10.25
N TYR A 704 35.88 -80.29 11.53
CA TYR A 704 34.50 -80.46 12.00
C TYR A 704 34.01 -79.19 12.71
N TYR A 705 32.84 -78.72 12.32
CA TYR A 705 32.13 -77.63 12.99
C TYR A 705 30.94 -78.19 13.77
N ASP A 706 30.78 -77.81 15.04
CA ASP A 706 29.70 -78.29 15.88
C ASP A 706 28.31 -77.75 15.45
N LYS A 707 27.27 -78.10 16.20
CA LYS A 707 25.89 -77.64 15.95
C LYS A 707 25.72 -76.11 16.04
N ASN A 708 26.61 -75.42 16.74
CA ASN A 708 26.66 -73.96 16.84
C ASN A 708 27.56 -73.35 15.75
N GLY A 709 28.18 -74.17 14.89
CA GLY A 709 29.09 -73.76 13.83
C GLY A 709 30.53 -73.54 14.27
N GLN A 710 30.92 -73.95 15.48
CA GLN A 710 32.27 -73.73 16.02
C GLN A 710 33.21 -74.89 15.64
N MET A 711 34.40 -74.57 15.13
CA MET A 711 35.40 -75.58 14.77
C MET A 711 35.89 -76.31 16.02
N LEU A 712 35.87 -77.64 15.98
CA LEU A 712 36.36 -78.47 17.08
C LEU A 712 37.86 -78.75 16.98
N TYR A 713 38.45 -79.03 18.14
CA TYR A 713 39.88 -79.29 18.34
C TYR A 713 40.08 -80.48 19.27
N GLY A 714 41.23 -81.12 19.20
CA GLY A 714 41.57 -82.26 20.06
C GLY A 714 40.71 -83.48 19.80
N GLN A 715 40.65 -84.38 20.77
CA GLN A 715 39.90 -85.63 20.66
C GLN A 715 38.40 -85.37 20.89
N GLN A 716 37.55 -85.82 19.96
CA GLN A 716 36.11 -85.55 19.96
C GLN A 716 35.31 -86.80 19.66
N ALA A 717 34.21 -87.02 20.38
CA ALA A 717 33.25 -88.10 20.13
C ALA A 717 32.10 -87.57 19.26
N ILE A 718 31.97 -88.08 18.03
CA ILE A 718 30.99 -87.62 17.04
C ILE A 718 30.28 -88.85 16.48
N ASN A 719 28.94 -88.89 16.59
CA ASN A 719 28.10 -89.98 16.08
C ASN A 719 28.59 -91.39 16.47
N GLY A 720 29.04 -91.57 17.71
CA GLY A 720 29.50 -92.88 18.23
C GLY A 720 30.95 -93.25 17.90
N HIS A 721 31.69 -92.41 17.17
CA HIS A 721 33.09 -92.63 16.85
C HIS A 721 33.99 -91.53 17.45
N TRP A 722 35.22 -91.89 17.79
CA TRP A 722 36.23 -90.95 18.25
C TRP A 722 37.08 -90.46 17.09
N TYR A 723 37.31 -89.15 17.04
CA TYR A 723 38.11 -88.45 16.04
C TYR A 723 39.17 -87.59 16.74
N LEU A 724 40.29 -87.31 16.06
CA LEU A 724 41.30 -86.34 16.53
C LEU A 724 41.43 -85.18 15.56
N PHE A 725 41.29 -83.96 16.08
CA PHE A 725 41.54 -82.73 15.35
C PHE A 725 42.79 -82.03 15.90
N ASN A 726 43.64 -81.55 15.00
CA ASN A 726 44.86 -80.83 15.37
C ASN A 726 44.54 -79.63 16.28
N LYS A 727 45.20 -79.56 17.44
CA LYS A 727 44.94 -78.54 18.47
C LYS A 727 45.15 -77.07 18.04
N TYR A 728 45.84 -76.84 16.92
CA TYR A 728 46.14 -75.49 16.42
C TYR A 728 45.28 -75.09 15.22
N ASN A 729 45.12 -75.99 14.25
CA ASN A 729 44.49 -75.65 12.96
C ASN A 729 43.18 -76.40 12.67
N GLY A 730 42.75 -77.29 13.58
CA GLY A 730 41.51 -78.06 13.49
C GLY A 730 41.50 -79.16 12.43
N ALA A 731 42.62 -79.44 11.75
CA ALA A 731 42.69 -80.49 10.74
C ALA A 731 42.45 -81.87 11.37
N MET A 732 41.55 -82.66 10.79
CA MET A 732 41.32 -84.06 11.14
C MET A 732 42.60 -84.86 10.89
N LEU A 733 43.10 -85.52 11.93
CA LEU A 733 44.28 -86.35 11.88
C LEU A 733 43.90 -87.81 11.62
N THR A 734 44.71 -88.49 10.83
CA THR A 734 44.56 -89.91 10.47
C THR A 734 45.88 -90.64 10.74
N GLY A 735 45.88 -91.97 10.71
CA GLY A 735 47.04 -92.81 11.00
C GLY A 735 47.35 -92.93 12.50
N PHE A 736 48.59 -93.36 12.80
CA PHE A 736 49.08 -93.43 14.18
C PHE A 736 49.25 -92.03 14.77
N GLN A 737 48.70 -91.81 15.96
CA GLN A 737 48.77 -90.54 16.68
C GLN A 737 49.19 -90.76 18.12
N ASN A 738 50.23 -90.05 18.57
CA ASN A 738 50.60 -89.99 19.98
C ASN A 738 49.77 -88.89 20.66
N LEU A 739 48.98 -89.25 21.67
CA LEU A 739 48.08 -88.33 22.35
C LEU A 739 48.71 -87.58 23.53
N ALA A 740 50.03 -87.72 23.78
CA ALA A 740 50.71 -87.01 24.86
C ALA A 740 50.51 -85.50 24.76
N ASP A 741 50.56 -84.97 23.53
CA ASP A 741 50.29 -83.57 23.18
C ASP A 741 48.86 -83.09 23.44
N TYR A 742 47.95 -84.02 23.72
CA TYR A 742 46.54 -83.81 24.04
C TYR A 742 46.23 -84.23 25.48
N GLY A 743 47.26 -84.40 26.32
CA GLY A 743 47.13 -84.70 27.75
C GLY A 743 46.86 -86.17 28.06
N GLN A 744 47.12 -87.10 27.13
CA GLN A 744 46.89 -88.53 27.33
C GLN A 744 48.14 -89.33 26.97
N ASP A 745 48.66 -90.16 27.87
CA ASP A 745 49.84 -90.99 27.61
C ASP A 745 49.46 -92.30 26.89
N LYS A 746 49.09 -92.19 25.60
CA LYS A 746 48.79 -93.35 24.74
C LYS A 746 49.00 -93.06 23.26
N VAL A 747 49.29 -94.11 22.49
CA VAL A 747 49.28 -94.09 21.03
C VAL A 747 48.00 -94.75 20.54
N VAL A 748 47.31 -94.13 19.59
CA VAL A 748 46.08 -94.65 18.98
C VAL A 748 46.21 -94.62 17.46
N TYR A 749 45.30 -95.29 16.74
CA TYR A 749 45.22 -95.22 15.28
C TYR A 749 43.85 -94.74 14.82
N TYR A 750 43.83 -93.74 13.94
CA TYR A 750 42.64 -93.24 13.26
C TYR A 750 42.65 -93.69 11.79
N ASP A 751 41.55 -94.27 11.31
CA ASP A 751 41.45 -94.76 9.94
C ASP A 751 41.43 -93.63 8.89
N LYS A 752 41.31 -93.98 7.61
CA LYS A 752 41.22 -93.01 6.50
C LYS A 752 40.01 -92.07 6.59
N ASN A 753 38.96 -92.45 7.33
CA ASN A 753 37.79 -91.63 7.59
C ASN A 753 37.95 -90.81 8.90
N GLY A 754 39.08 -90.97 9.60
CA GLY A 754 39.39 -90.29 10.86
C GLY A 754 38.82 -90.97 12.10
N GLN A 755 38.29 -92.19 12.01
CA GLN A 755 37.68 -92.90 13.13
C GLN A 755 38.73 -93.71 13.91
N MET A 756 38.74 -93.59 15.24
CA MET A 756 39.64 -94.37 16.10
C MET A 756 39.30 -95.86 16.00
N LEU A 757 40.33 -96.70 15.80
CA LEU A 757 40.17 -98.15 15.75
C LEU A 757 40.36 -98.80 17.12
N TYR A 758 39.76 -99.99 17.27
CA TYR A 758 39.76 -100.79 18.50
C TYR A 758 40.00 -102.27 18.17
N GLY A 759 40.49 -103.04 19.14
CA GLY A 759 40.73 -104.47 18.99
C GLY A 759 41.85 -104.79 18.01
N LYS A 760 41.85 -106.03 17.50
CA LYS A 760 42.87 -106.50 16.54
C LYS A 760 42.61 -105.91 15.15
N GLN A 761 43.60 -105.23 14.58
CA GLN A 761 43.51 -104.51 13.30
C GLN A 761 44.70 -104.82 12.39
N SER A 762 44.48 -104.87 11.07
CA SER A 762 45.55 -105.04 10.08
C SER A 762 45.77 -103.72 9.34
N ILE A 763 46.94 -103.09 9.54
CA ILE A 763 47.30 -101.78 8.98
C ILE A 763 48.62 -101.94 8.22
N ASN A 764 48.65 -101.59 6.93
CA ASN A 764 49.83 -101.71 6.08
C ASN A 764 50.53 -103.09 6.18
N ASN A 765 49.75 -104.18 6.20
CA ASN A 765 50.22 -105.56 6.33
C ASN A 765 50.86 -105.95 7.69
N HIS A 766 50.69 -105.14 8.74
CA HIS A 766 51.06 -105.47 10.12
C HIS A 766 49.81 -105.59 11.01
N SER A 767 49.85 -106.50 12.00
CA SER A 767 48.73 -106.79 12.91
C SER A 767 48.94 -106.09 14.25
N TYR A 768 48.14 -105.07 14.53
CA TYR A 768 48.19 -104.30 15.77
C TYR A 768 47.03 -104.68 16.70
N LEU A 769 47.24 -104.66 18.02
CA LEU A 769 46.18 -104.81 19.02
C LEU A 769 45.95 -103.49 19.75
N PHE A 770 44.75 -102.93 19.60
CA PHE A 770 44.30 -101.75 20.34
C PHE A 770 43.32 -102.13 21.44
N ASP A 771 43.42 -101.48 22.60
CA ASP A 771 42.51 -101.65 23.73
C ASP A 771 41.07 -101.36 23.30
N THR A 772 40.14 -102.26 23.66
CA THR A 772 38.76 -102.22 23.17
C THR A 772 37.92 -101.09 23.79
N VAL A 773 38.43 -100.39 24.79
CA VAL A 773 37.72 -99.29 25.47
C VAL A 773 38.39 -97.94 25.18
N SER A 774 39.70 -97.85 25.39
CA SER A 774 40.48 -96.60 25.30
C SER A 774 41.11 -96.36 23.93
N GLY A 775 41.18 -97.38 23.07
CA GLY A 775 41.84 -97.34 21.76
C GLY A 775 43.37 -97.32 21.83
N ALA A 776 43.97 -97.47 23.02
CA ALA A 776 45.42 -97.45 23.21
C ALA A 776 46.09 -98.66 22.53
N LEU A 777 47.20 -98.44 21.83
CA LEU A 777 48.03 -99.50 21.27
C LEU A 777 48.64 -100.34 22.40
N ILE A 778 48.31 -101.63 22.44
CA ILE A 778 48.81 -102.61 23.43
C ILE A 778 50.03 -103.34 22.89
N ASP A 779 49.97 -103.78 21.63
CA ASP A 779 51.00 -104.63 21.01
C ASP A 779 51.11 -104.38 19.49
N LYS A 780 52.31 -104.59 18.91
CA LYS A 780 52.67 -104.25 17.52
C LYS A 780 52.95 -105.45 16.62
#